data_AF-A0A537EEL0-F1
#
_entry.id   AF-A0A537EEL0-F1
#
_cell.length_a   1.000
_cell.length_b   1.000
_cell.length_c   1.000
_cell.angle_alpha   90.00
_cell.angle_beta   90.00
_cell.angle_gamma   90.00
#
_symmetry.space_group_name_H-M   'P 1'
#
loop_
_entity.id
_entity.type
_entity.pdbx_description
1 polymer ?
#
loop_
_entity_poly.entity_id
_entity_poly.type
_entity_poly.pdbx_seq_one_letter_code
_entity_poly.pdbx_strand_id
1 'polypeptide(L)'
;MVPLSDGRIEEIAQIYDKLNRNGPAVAQVDSLNPQTLKMEDRNVSHVWKLHSNKLVKVTLRNGYSVETTPEHPFYTVAKNGTIEQKRADMIERNDFVLVPNTLRSLPSGIEAVKSEILEGLSSHHYYLVYLKKRFSEKLVLLVEDKGMKQIHSKLRTNTSFKAFKNGLAARRIRLDDLVRITDSLEIPRDQVYDQIHRIAYRLSHARPGRLSNLIRLPRTWKQFEDLGYLLGVLWGDGSYRASFTNGYRPLLETATQIFWRVFGVSTFLVKDKRRNTYRLDHHGGFSLIKFLEDTYQYPARQKAHNIVFPKLVLKMGNELVAAFLRGEFDTDGGVEKSSAVISLTTASGKFARQVSIALLRFSIIPTIRQKGKYFTVTISGDDTRRFETAIGFTIPRKRTALHALARRAVSNRKTGIMPVDWRTLLEIRNQLGIPYSYLESRVPFYRSYESGRQSLTRPIFRKIVVAFEEFLDSKPSTATAVTLLREWRQFLDGEIRAVRVREIAERTGSFDVYDLTVPENHTFVANGIVVHNTTMTDSLLSGAGLLSPSLAGTALAMDFMEEEQKRQMTIKAANVSLYYEHNDLPFVINLIDTPGHVDFSGKVTRSLRAIDGAVVVVDSVEEVMVQTETVTRQALEERVRPVLYINKIDRLIKELKLNPEQIQERVARIIKDFNALLDLYAEPEFREKWKVSFATNTVAMGSAKDRWGFNAVVAKKKGIKFSDVVDAYLNGKVEELKNNAPIHEAILGMAVEVMPPPHKAQVYRIPKIWHGDPDSEYGQAMIKCDDKGPVLMSVTNIVVDPQAGVVATGRLFSGTVTDGEPVYLINSRTQGRVQQVAIYMGPQREIVGHLSAGNIPALLGLENVKAGETLASVKQFVPFEAVHYVTEPVVTIAVEPKFNRDLPKLVEILRKLSLEDPNLVTSINEETGEYLISGMGTLHLEIANTLITKTGMEIVTSKPIVIYREAVRRTAGPVEGKSPNKHNKIYIEVEPLEDAVLDLIKQGKISEYGDKAEMAKTLRAVGWAPEEAKGVWSIDEPFNMILDVTKGAQYMQEVRDMVLAGYRWGIKEGPIAYEQIRGLKVKITDVSLHEDPVHRGPAQIMPMTRRAMFVAFLEAAPTLLEPVQKITTRVPNELLGAVTSVITQKRGKIVSVDQKGHLVSVVGEMPTAESFDLSEVMRSQTQGRAFWGLEFARWSPVPTSLLQTVVEGIRKRKGLSLEPPKASDFMEA
;
A
#
# COMPACT_ATOMS: atom_id res chain seq x y z
N MET A 1 14.33 13.82 -18.19
CA MET A 1 15.78 13.75 -17.90
C MET A 1 15.93 13.39 -16.44
N VAL A 2 16.81 12.45 -16.13
CA VAL A 2 17.04 11.93 -14.79
C VAL A 2 18.50 12.24 -14.43
N PRO A 3 18.77 12.87 -13.27
CA PRO A 3 20.12 12.98 -12.73
C PRO A 3 20.55 11.62 -12.16
N LEU A 4 21.73 11.17 -12.54
CA LEU A 4 22.37 9.98 -12.00
C LEU A 4 23.34 10.39 -10.88
N SER A 5 23.55 9.50 -9.91
CA SER A 5 24.44 9.75 -8.77
C SER A 5 25.90 9.95 -9.18
N ASP A 6 26.32 9.45 -10.35
CA ASP A 6 27.65 9.73 -10.94
C ASP A 6 27.77 11.13 -11.58
N GLY A 7 26.76 11.98 -11.39
CA GLY A 7 26.68 13.34 -11.86
C GLY A 7 26.09 13.50 -13.26
N ARG A 8 25.87 12.42 -14.03
CA ARG A 8 25.29 12.54 -15.38
C ARG A 8 23.83 13.01 -15.34
N ILE A 9 23.41 13.71 -16.40
CA ILE A 9 21.99 14.00 -16.66
C ILE A 9 21.63 13.34 -17.98
N GLU A 10 20.81 12.30 -17.93
CA GLU A 10 20.45 11.52 -19.11
C GLU A 10 18.95 11.49 -19.36
N GLU A 11 18.58 11.16 -20.59
CA GLU A 11 17.20 10.84 -20.90
C GLU A 11 16.90 9.43 -20.39
N ILE A 12 15.70 9.23 -19.85
CA ILE A 12 15.31 7.95 -19.25
C ILE A 12 15.40 6.78 -20.26
N ALA A 13 15.13 7.05 -21.54
CA ALA A 13 15.32 6.09 -22.63
C ALA A 13 16.80 5.67 -22.82
N GLN A 14 17.75 6.57 -22.59
CA GLN A 14 19.19 6.25 -22.66
C GLN A 14 19.63 5.38 -21.48
N ILE A 15 19.00 5.57 -20.31
CA ILE A 15 19.22 4.75 -19.13
C ILE A 15 18.67 3.34 -19.39
N TYR A 16 17.47 3.23 -19.96
CA TYR A 16 16.88 1.96 -20.42
C TYR A 16 17.81 1.20 -21.38
N ASP A 17 18.29 1.85 -22.44
CA ASP A 17 19.18 1.21 -23.44
C ASP A 17 20.49 0.71 -22.82
N LYS A 18 21.03 1.42 -21.83
CA LYS A 18 22.28 1.03 -21.15
C LYS A 18 22.07 -0.15 -20.20
N LEU A 19 21.00 -0.15 -19.43
CA LEU A 19 20.69 -1.22 -18.49
C LEU A 19 20.37 -2.52 -19.23
N ASN A 20 19.69 -2.44 -20.39
CA ASN A 20 19.49 -3.59 -21.26
C ASN A 20 20.80 -4.18 -21.83
N ARG A 21 21.85 -3.37 -22.00
CA ARG A 21 23.15 -3.84 -22.53
C ARG A 21 24.10 -4.35 -21.44
N ASN A 22 24.07 -3.74 -20.25
CA ASN A 22 25.10 -3.91 -19.23
C ASN A 22 24.57 -4.53 -17.90
N GLY A 23 23.26 -4.78 -17.77
CA GLY A 23 22.63 -5.33 -16.58
C GLY A 23 22.22 -4.28 -15.52
N PRO A 24 21.43 -4.68 -14.49
CA PRO A 24 20.72 -3.78 -13.57
C PRO A 24 21.61 -2.98 -12.59
N ALA A 25 22.83 -3.44 -12.27
CA ALA A 25 23.64 -2.87 -11.18
C ALA A 25 24.34 -1.53 -11.48
N VAL A 26 24.18 -0.94 -12.68
CA VAL A 26 25.10 0.11 -13.19
C VAL A 26 24.55 1.54 -13.06
N ALA A 27 23.27 1.73 -12.68
CA ALA A 27 22.66 3.06 -12.60
C ALA A 27 22.17 3.40 -11.20
N GLN A 28 22.72 4.45 -10.59
CA GLN A 28 22.25 5.05 -9.35
C GLN A 28 21.56 6.39 -9.63
N VAL A 29 20.48 6.67 -8.91
CA VAL A 29 19.70 7.91 -9.03
C VAL A 29 19.52 8.57 -7.68
N ASP A 30 19.42 9.91 -7.70
CA ASP A 30 18.96 10.69 -6.57
C ASP A 30 17.47 10.35 -6.27
N SER A 31 17.21 9.85 -5.07
CA SER A 31 15.90 9.41 -4.58
C SER A 31 15.54 10.17 -3.29
N LEU A 32 14.27 10.56 -3.14
CA LEU A 32 13.77 11.14 -1.90
C LEU A 32 13.33 10.02 -0.96
N ASN A 33 13.88 9.98 0.26
CA ASN A 33 13.33 9.14 1.31
C ASN A 33 12.08 9.82 1.91
N PRO A 34 10.86 9.25 1.75
CA PRO A 34 9.63 9.90 2.22
C PRO A 34 9.54 9.99 3.75
N GLN A 35 10.26 9.15 4.49
CA GLN A 35 10.28 9.14 5.95
C GLN A 35 11.26 10.15 6.55
N THR A 36 12.31 10.55 5.83
CA THR A 36 13.28 11.55 6.34
C THR A 36 13.22 12.87 5.59
N LEU A 37 12.58 12.89 4.43
CA LEU A 37 12.53 13.99 3.47
C LEU A 37 13.93 14.43 3.00
N LYS A 38 14.92 13.54 3.06
CA LYS A 38 16.29 13.76 2.59
C LYS A 38 16.55 13.04 1.28
N MET A 39 17.48 13.57 0.49
CA MET A 39 17.92 12.92 -0.74
C MET A 39 18.95 11.84 -0.41
N GLU A 40 18.80 10.68 -1.05
CA GLU A 40 19.66 9.51 -0.90
C GLU A 40 19.99 8.94 -2.29
N ASP A 41 21.22 8.43 -2.45
CA ASP A 41 21.61 7.70 -3.65
C ASP A 41 21.07 6.28 -3.59
N ARG A 42 20.30 5.88 -4.62
CA ARG A 42 19.71 4.55 -4.69
C ARG A 42 19.96 3.89 -6.02
N ASN A 43 20.20 2.58 -5.97
CA ASN A 43 20.35 1.76 -7.17
C ASN A 43 19.00 1.65 -7.89
N VAL A 44 19.02 1.87 -9.20
CA VAL A 44 17.91 1.50 -10.08
C VAL A 44 17.97 0.00 -10.27
N SER A 45 16.90 -0.69 -9.89
CA SER A 45 16.78 -2.13 -10.12
C SER A 45 16.32 -2.43 -11.55
N HIS A 46 15.32 -1.71 -12.05
CA HIS A 46 14.71 -1.94 -13.36
C HIS A 46 14.26 -0.63 -14.00
N VAL A 47 14.18 -0.63 -15.33
CA VAL A 47 13.55 0.45 -16.10
C VAL A 47 12.48 -0.15 -16.97
N TRP A 48 11.26 0.31 -16.79
CA TRP A 48 10.12 -0.13 -17.56
C TRP A 48 9.99 0.73 -18.80
N LYS A 49 9.74 0.09 -19.94
CA LYS A 49 9.23 0.75 -21.13
C LYS A 49 7.77 0.34 -21.28
N LEU A 50 6.89 1.33 -21.19
CA LEU A 50 5.45 1.20 -21.15
C LEU A 50 4.85 1.95 -22.32
N HIS A 51 3.59 1.66 -22.64
CA HIS A 51 2.86 2.39 -23.68
C HIS A 51 1.65 3.08 -23.07
N SER A 52 1.38 4.32 -23.49
CA SER A 52 0.22 5.08 -23.04
C SER A 52 -0.42 5.85 -24.19
N ASN A 53 -1.76 5.89 -24.17
CA ASN A 53 -2.57 6.65 -25.13
C ASN A 53 -2.82 8.09 -24.68
N LYS A 54 -2.48 8.41 -23.43
CA LYS A 54 -2.69 9.72 -22.81
C LYS A 54 -1.50 10.09 -21.93
N LEU A 55 -1.07 11.35 -22.03
CA LEU A 55 -0.06 11.94 -21.17
C LEU A 55 -0.59 13.19 -20.50
N VAL A 56 -0.21 13.38 -19.24
CA VAL A 56 -0.44 14.60 -18.48
C VAL A 56 0.91 15.28 -18.27
N LYS A 57 0.98 16.54 -18.70
CA LYS A 57 2.14 17.41 -18.49
C LYS A 57 1.87 18.33 -17.32
N VAL A 58 2.55 18.08 -16.21
CA VAL A 58 2.51 18.97 -15.03
C VAL A 58 3.62 20.01 -15.18
N THR A 59 3.25 21.29 -15.28
CA THR A 59 4.20 22.42 -15.36
C THR A 59 4.12 23.27 -14.11
N LEU A 60 5.24 23.40 -13.39
CA LEU A 60 5.38 24.15 -12.16
C LEU A 60 5.66 25.65 -12.43
N ARG A 61 5.42 26.51 -11.44
CA ARG A 61 5.65 27.98 -11.54
C ARG A 61 7.11 28.35 -11.80
N ASN A 62 8.06 27.53 -11.38
CA ASN A 62 9.48 27.71 -11.70
C ASN A 62 9.83 27.22 -13.12
N GLY A 63 8.88 26.72 -13.90
CA GLY A 63 9.10 26.25 -15.27
C GLY A 63 9.59 24.81 -15.39
N TYR A 64 9.75 24.08 -14.28
CA TYR A 64 9.94 22.64 -14.33
C TYR A 64 8.69 21.98 -14.87
N SER A 65 8.89 20.97 -15.71
CA SER A 65 7.78 20.19 -16.25
C SER A 65 8.19 18.74 -16.45
N VAL A 66 7.24 17.86 -16.15
CA VAL A 66 7.32 16.42 -16.35
C VAL A 66 6.06 15.99 -17.10
N GLU A 67 6.22 15.09 -18.06
CA GLU A 67 5.13 14.41 -18.76
C GLU A 67 5.08 12.98 -18.24
N THR A 68 3.95 12.58 -17.67
CA THR A 68 3.68 11.25 -17.11
C THR A 68 2.36 10.69 -17.63
N THR A 69 2.07 9.43 -17.30
CA THR A 69 0.70 8.91 -17.41
C THR A 69 -0.23 9.64 -16.42
N PRO A 70 -1.54 9.69 -16.69
CA PRO A 70 -2.51 10.41 -15.85
C PRO A 70 -2.54 9.91 -14.40
N GLU A 71 -2.45 8.60 -14.24
CA GLU A 71 -2.43 7.89 -12.96
C GLU A 71 -1.09 7.96 -12.19
N HIS A 72 -0.04 8.58 -12.75
CA HIS A 72 1.27 8.61 -12.07
C HIS A 72 1.22 9.42 -10.76
N PRO A 73 1.73 8.91 -9.62
CA PRO A 73 1.67 9.63 -8.35
C PRO A 73 2.74 10.71 -8.25
N PHE A 74 2.35 11.88 -7.74
CA PHE A 74 3.25 12.95 -7.31
C PHE A 74 3.12 13.16 -5.81
N TYR A 75 4.23 13.53 -5.17
CA TYR A 75 4.15 14.06 -3.80
C TYR A 75 3.71 15.52 -3.84
N THR A 76 2.54 15.77 -3.26
CA THR A 76 1.97 17.09 -3.06
C THR A 76 2.01 17.50 -1.60
N VAL A 77 1.75 18.77 -1.33
CA VAL A 77 1.64 19.28 0.04
C VAL A 77 0.26 19.88 0.23
N ALA A 78 -0.50 19.31 1.17
CA ALA A 78 -1.82 19.77 1.56
C ALA A 78 -1.75 21.15 2.23
N LYS A 79 -2.90 21.82 2.32
CA LYS A 79 -3.02 23.19 2.88
C LYS A 79 -2.66 23.28 4.37
N ASN A 80 -2.64 22.18 5.11
CA ASN A 80 -2.19 22.12 6.49
C ASN A 80 -0.66 21.92 6.61
N GLY A 81 0.08 21.84 5.50
CA GLY A 81 1.52 21.61 5.48
C GLY A 81 1.96 20.15 5.53
N THR A 82 1.02 19.19 5.49
CA THR A 82 1.33 17.76 5.43
C THR A 82 1.63 17.31 4.00
N ILE A 83 2.51 16.31 3.86
CA ILE A 83 2.88 15.75 2.56
C ILE A 83 1.93 14.60 2.25
N GLU A 84 1.35 14.62 1.05
CA GLU A 84 0.41 13.60 0.58
C GLU A 84 0.82 13.16 -0.84
N GLN A 85 0.21 12.08 -1.32
CA GLN A 85 0.37 11.64 -2.72
C GLN A 85 -0.90 11.96 -3.50
N LYS A 86 -0.73 12.52 -4.70
CA LYS A 86 -1.83 12.87 -5.61
C LYS A 86 -1.48 12.43 -7.03
N ARG A 87 -2.42 11.80 -7.73
CA ARG A 87 -2.27 11.38 -9.14
C ARG A 87 -2.13 12.58 -10.07
N ALA A 88 -1.42 12.43 -11.18
CA ALA A 88 -1.14 13.50 -12.14
C ALA A 88 -2.41 14.16 -12.71
N ASP A 89 -3.47 13.38 -12.94
CA ASP A 89 -4.78 13.84 -13.43
C ASP A 89 -5.63 14.53 -12.37
N MET A 90 -5.40 14.22 -11.09
CA MET A 90 -6.07 14.86 -9.97
C MET A 90 -5.35 16.14 -9.51
N ILE A 91 -4.09 16.35 -9.91
CA ILE A 91 -3.38 17.59 -9.62
C ILE A 91 -4.13 18.74 -10.28
N GLU A 92 -4.32 19.82 -9.53
CA GLU A 92 -4.97 21.02 -10.02
C GLU A 92 -3.99 22.18 -10.14
N ARG A 93 -4.38 23.17 -10.96
CA ARG A 93 -3.68 24.44 -10.96
C ARG A 93 -3.72 25.02 -9.55
N ASN A 94 -2.55 25.40 -9.04
CA ASN A 94 -2.31 25.93 -7.70
C ASN A 94 -1.95 24.92 -6.60
N ASP A 95 -2.00 23.62 -6.87
CA ASP A 95 -1.44 22.61 -5.97
C ASP A 95 0.08 22.80 -5.82
N PHE A 96 0.68 22.21 -4.78
CA PHE A 96 2.11 22.30 -4.53
C PHE A 96 2.74 20.92 -4.68
N VAL A 97 3.70 20.80 -5.59
CA VAL A 97 4.46 19.57 -5.84
C VAL A 97 5.86 19.70 -5.26
N LEU A 98 6.40 18.59 -4.76
CA LEU A 98 7.75 18.54 -4.19
C LEU A 98 8.85 18.56 -5.26
N VAL A 99 9.86 19.40 -5.02
CA VAL A 99 11.08 19.56 -5.81
C VAL A 99 12.28 19.40 -4.86
N PRO A 100 13.35 18.69 -5.27
CA PRO A 100 14.56 18.59 -4.45
C PRO A 100 15.24 19.95 -4.27
N ASN A 101 15.73 20.22 -3.07
CA ASN A 101 16.54 21.40 -2.78
C ASN A 101 17.96 21.26 -3.30
N THR A 102 18.48 20.03 -3.32
CA THR A 102 19.85 19.72 -3.71
C THR A 102 19.90 18.35 -4.37
N LEU A 103 20.97 18.07 -5.12
CA LEU A 103 21.27 16.74 -5.66
C LEU A 103 22.57 16.23 -5.05
N ARG A 104 22.65 14.92 -4.79
CA ARG A 104 23.83 14.24 -4.25
C ARG A 104 24.60 13.60 -5.40
N SER A 105 25.34 14.41 -6.14
CA SER A 105 26.25 13.87 -7.17
C SER A 105 27.58 13.47 -6.54
N LEU A 106 27.94 12.19 -6.61
CA LEU A 106 29.28 11.67 -6.30
C LEU A 106 30.24 11.99 -7.46
N PRO A 107 31.22 12.89 -7.26
CA PRO A 107 32.07 13.33 -8.36
C PRO A 107 33.09 12.26 -8.75
N SER A 108 33.29 12.08 -10.05
CA SER A 108 34.36 11.24 -10.57
C SER A 108 35.73 11.91 -10.40
N GLY A 109 36.75 11.12 -10.04
CA GLY A 109 38.15 11.57 -10.01
C GLY A 109 38.69 11.95 -11.40
N ILE A 110 39.78 12.72 -11.44
CA ILE A 110 40.42 13.13 -12.71
C ILE A 110 40.89 11.92 -13.51
N GLU A 111 41.34 10.87 -12.85
CA GLU A 111 41.83 9.63 -13.44
C GLU A 111 40.73 8.94 -14.26
N ALA A 112 39.53 8.85 -13.71
CA ALA A 112 38.35 8.31 -14.40
C ALA A 112 37.98 9.16 -15.62
N VAL A 113 38.03 10.49 -15.47
CA VAL A 113 37.77 11.43 -16.58
C VAL A 113 38.80 11.28 -17.69
N LYS A 114 40.09 11.19 -17.36
CA LYS A 114 41.17 10.96 -18.35
C LYS A 114 40.93 9.66 -19.13
N SER A 115 40.53 8.60 -18.43
CA SER A 115 40.20 7.31 -19.05
C SER A 115 39.02 7.42 -20.01
N GLU A 116 37.95 8.13 -19.63
CA GLU A 116 36.76 8.32 -20.47
C GLU A 116 37.04 9.23 -21.69
N ILE A 117 37.86 10.27 -21.53
CA ILE A 117 38.35 11.08 -22.66
C ILE A 117 39.13 10.18 -23.63
N LEU A 118 40.03 9.34 -23.12
CA LEU A 118 40.83 8.46 -23.95
C LEU A 118 39.95 7.46 -24.72
N GLU A 119 38.95 6.89 -24.04
CA GLU A 119 37.96 6.00 -24.63
C GLU A 119 37.16 6.69 -25.75
N GLY A 120 36.59 7.86 -25.47
CA GLY A 120 35.84 8.65 -26.43
C GLY A 120 36.65 8.98 -27.68
N LEU A 121 37.91 9.39 -27.53
CA LEU A 121 38.79 9.67 -28.66
C LEU A 121 39.21 8.39 -29.40
N SER A 122 39.45 7.28 -28.69
CA SER A 122 39.88 6.01 -29.29
C SER A 122 38.80 5.31 -30.12
N SER A 123 37.52 5.67 -29.92
CA SER A 123 36.41 5.18 -30.73
C SER A 123 36.51 5.60 -32.21
N HIS A 124 37.37 6.57 -32.53
CA HIS A 124 37.59 7.08 -33.87
C HIS A 124 39.02 6.78 -34.38
N HIS A 125 39.12 6.10 -35.53
CA HIS A 125 40.39 5.67 -36.16
C HIS A 125 41.27 6.82 -36.74
N TYR A 126 40.92 8.08 -36.49
CA TYR A 126 41.52 9.26 -37.14
C TYR A 126 42.50 10.03 -36.25
N TYR A 127 42.59 9.68 -34.96
CA TYR A 127 43.48 10.33 -34.02
C TYR A 127 44.89 9.72 -34.07
N LEU A 128 45.89 10.59 -34.24
CA LEU A 128 47.30 10.26 -34.12
C LEU A 128 47.86 10.90 -32.84
N VAL A 129 48.58 10.11 -32.06
CA VAL A 129 49.18 10.55 -30.80
C VAL A 129 50.70 10.47 -30.84
N TYR A 130 51.31 11.43 -30.16
CA TYR A 130 52.75 11.55 -30.01
C TYR A 130 53.11 11.25 -28.57
N LEU A 131 53.88 10.20 -28.33
CA LEU A 131 54.21 9.72 -26.99
C LEU A 131 55.43 10.42 -26.39
N LYS A 132 55.50 10.50 -25.06
CA LYS A 132 56.72 10.89 -24.35
C LYS A 132 57.84 9.87 -24.64
N LYS A 133 59.08 10.36 -24.80
CA LYS A 133 60.26 9.55 -25.18
C LYS A 133 60.44 8.30 -24.29
N ARG A 134 60.49 8.48 -22.96
CA ARG A 134 60.69 7.39 -21.99
C ARG A 134 59.60 6.30 -22.06
N PHE A 135 58.34 6.69 -22.26
CA PHE A 135 57.25 5.72 -22.35
C PHE A 135 57.27 4.97 -23.68
N SER A 136 57.55 5.67 -24.79
CA SER A 136 57.65 5.05 -26.11
C SER A 136 58.76 3.99 -26.17
N GLU A 137 59.92 4.24 -25.56
CA GLU A 137 61.03 3.29 -25.50
C GLU A 137 60.65 2.04 -24.71
N LYS A 138 59.98 2.20 -23.56
CA LYS A 138 59.44 1.09 -22.77
C LYS A 138 58.38 0.29 -23.52
N LEU A 139 57.45 0.98 -24.19
CA LEU A 139 56.37 0.34 -24.96
C LEU A 139 56.93 -0.51 -26.10
N VAL A 140 57.98 -0.04 -26.79
CA VAL A 140 58.65 -0.82 -27.85
C VAL A 140 59.26 -2.08 -27.28
N LEU A 141 60.00 -2.00 -26.17
CA LEU A 141 60.62 -3.17 -25.52
C LEU A 141 59.56 -4.20 -25.09
N LEU A 142 58.47 -3.75 -24.47
CA LEU A 142 57.37 -4.63 -24.03
C LEU A 142 56.66 -5.31 -25.22
N VAL A 143 56.50 -4.60 -26.33
CA VAL A 143 55.87 -5.14 -27.54
C VAL A 143 56.82 -6.10 -28.29
N GLU A 144 58.14 -5.87 -28.22
CA GLU A 144 59.15 -6.77 -28.78
C GLU A 144 59.26 -8.07 -27.99
N ASP A 145 59.28 -7.99 -26.66
CA ASP A 145 59.35 -9.13 -25.72
C ASP A 145 58.16 -10.10 -25.91
N LYS A 146 56.94 -9.56 -26.05
CA LYS A 146 55.73 -10.36 -26.31
C LYS A 146 55.51 -10.73 -27.79
N GLY A 147 56.49 -10.47 -28.67
CA GLY A 147 56.42 -10.77 -30.11
C GLY A 147 55.59 -9.77 -30.92
N MET A 148 56.27 -8.77 -31.52
CA MET A 148 55.64 -7.65 -32.23
C MET A 148 54.68 -8.08 -33.38
N LYS A 149 55.00 -9.16 -34.12
CA LYS A 149 54.12 -9.71 -35.17
C LYS A 149 52.83 -10.30 -34.59
N GLN A 150 52.92 -10.92 -33.42
CA GLN A 150 51.79 -11.56 -32.76
C GLN A 150 50.83 -10.50 -32.20
N ILE A 151 51.35 -9.46 -31.56
CA ILE A 151 50.55 -8.31 -31.10
C ILE A 151 49.84 -7.64 -32.28
N HIS A 152 50.56 -7.34 -33.37
CA HIS A 152 49.97 -6.71 -34.55
C HIS A 152 48.81 -7.53 -35.14
N SER A 153 48.94 -8.86 -35.21
CA SER A 153 47.87 -9.74 -35.69
C SER A 153 46.62 -9.73 -34.78
N LYS A 154 46.80 -9.63 -33.46
CA LYS A 154 45.71 -9.60 -32.48
C LYS A 154 44.92 -8.29 -32.49
N LEU A 155 45.57 -7.18 -32.86
CA LEU A 155 44.95 -5.85 -32.84
C LEU A 155 43.84 -5.66 -33.88
N ARG A 156 43.72 -6.53 -34.90
CA ARG A 156 42.77 -6.41 -36.03
C ARG A 156 42.71 -4.97 -36.60
N THR A 157 43.87 -4.36 -36.78
CA THR A 157 44.01 -2.95 -37.22
C THR A 157 44.15 -2.85 -38.73
N ASN A 158 43.64 -1.77 -39.31
CA ASN A 158 43.81 -1.45 -40.75
C ASN A 158 45.21 -0.88 -41.07
N THR A 159 46.12 -0.84 -40.08
CA THR A 159 47.51 -0.38 -40.26
C THR A 159 48.40 -1.55 -40.67
N SER A 160 49.18 -1.42 -41.76
CA SER A 160 50.15 -2.46 -42.17
C SER A 160 51.23 -2.67 -41.10
N PHE A 161 51.78 -3.89 -41.01
CA PHE A 161 52.83 -4.23 -40.02
C PHE A 161 54.04 -3.29 -40.11
N LYS A 162 54.46 -2.93 -41.33
CA LYS A 162 55.56 -1.98 -41.57
C LYS A 162 55.23 -0.58 -41.04
N ALA A 163 54.02 -0.09 -41.26
CA ALA A 163 53.57 1.21 -40.77
C ALA A 163 53.40 1.23 -39.24
N PHE A 164 52.93 0.13 -38.66
CA PHE A 164 52.81 -0.07 -37.22
C PHE A 164 54.19 -0.05 -36.53
N LYS A 165 55.13 -0.89 -36.98
CA LYS A 165 56.51 -0.94 -36.48
C LYS A 165 57.21 0.41 -36.58
N ASN A 166 57.13 1.06 -37.74
CA ASN A 166 57.74 2.38 -37.95
C ASN A 166 57.07 3.47 -37.09
N GLY A 167 55.76 3.38 -36.86
CA GLY A 167 55.03 4.32 -36.00
C GLY A 167 55.46 4.23 -34.53
N LEU A 168 55.58 3.01 -34.01
CA LEU A 168 56.10 2.72 -32.67
C LEU A 168 57.52 3.27 -32.47
N ALA A 169 58.43 3.00 -33.42
CA ALA A 169 59.79 3.53 -33.39
C ALA A 169 59.84 5.07 -33.51
N ALA A 170 58.94 5.66 -34.32
CA ALA A 170 58.84 7.11 -34.52
C ALA A 170 58.05 7.85 -33.43
N ARG A 171 57.64 7.17 -32.33
CA ARG A 171 56.83 7.73 -31.23
C ARG A 171 55.46 8.26 -31.67
N ARG A 172 54.97 7.82 -32.84
CA ARG A 172 53.73 8.29 -33.46
C ARG A 172 52.87 7.09 -33.83
N ILE A 173 51.80 6.90 -33.07
CA ILE A 173 50.88 5.78 -33.22
C ILE A 173 49.43 6.29 -33.31
N ARG A 174 48.53 5.49 -33.88
CA ARG A 174 47.10 5.81 -33.81
C ARG A 174 46.58 5.57 -32.40
N LEU A 175 45.59 6.35 -31.98
CA LEU A 175 45.11 6.29 -30.61
C LEU A 175 44.39 4.98 -30.27
N ASP A 176 43.58 4.47 -31.19
CA ASP A 176 42.90 3.19 -31.09
C ASP A 176 43.90 2.02 -30.99
N ASP A 177 44.95 2.04 -31.82
CA ASP A 177 46.04 1.07 -31.76
C ASP A 177 46.78 1.15 -30.42
N LEU A 178 47.06 2.36 -29.92
CA LEU A 178 47.70 2.56 -28.62
C LEU A 178 46.88 1.97 -27.47
N VAL A 179 45.58 2.32 -27.40
CA VAL A 179 44.68 1.85 -26.32
C VAL A 179 44.58 0.33 -26.35
N ARG A 180 44.42 -0.29 -27.52
CA ARG A 180 44.35 -1.76 -27.64
C ARG A 180 45.66 -2.45 -27.22
N ILE A 181 46.82 -1.86 -27.54
CA ILE A 181 48.12 -2.37 -27.07
C ILE A 181 48.18 -2.28 -25.54
N THR A 182 47.88 -1.11 -24.97
CA THR A 182 48.01 -0.89 -23.54
C THR A 182 46.99 -1.71 -22.74
N ASP A 183 45.78 -1.91 -23.26
CA ASP A 183 44.77 -2.80 -22.68
C ASP A 183 45.29 -4.25 -22.68
N SER A 184 45.96 -4.71 -23.75
CA SER A 184 46.59 -6.05 -23.80
C SER A 184 47.82 -6.21 -22.88
N LEU A 185 48.38 -5.09 -22.44
CA LEU A 185 49.50 -5.01 -21.50
C LEU A 185 49.03 -4.66 -20.08
N GLU A 186 47.71 -4.58 -19.85
CA GLU A 186 47.09 -4.25 -18.56
C GLU A 186 47.56 -2.90 -17.97
N ILE A 187 47.90 -1.94 -18.83
CA ILE A 187 48.28 -0.58 -18.41
C ILE A 187 47.01 0.28 -18.29
N PRO A 188 46.74 0.89 -17.13
CA PRO A 188 45.56 1.73 -16.93
C PRO A 188 45.48 2.93 -17.88
N ARG A 189 44.29 3.21 -18.42
CA ARG A 189 44.06 4.23 -19.45
C ARG A 189 44.41 5.66 -19.01
N ASP A 190 44.21 5.99 -17.73
CA ASP A 190 44.60 7.28 -17.15
C ASP A 190 46.13 7.49 -17.18
N GLN A 191 46.90 6.43 -16.92
CA GLN A 191 48.35 6.48 -17.02
C GLN A 191 48.79 6.66 -18.47
N VAL A 192 48.14 5.97 -19.41
CA VAL A 192 48.40 6.12 -20.86
C VAL A 192 48.12 7.55 -21.31
N TYR A 193 47.01 8.13 -20.86
CA TYR A 193 46.64 9.52 -21.15
C TYR A 193 47.77 10.49 -20.74
N ASP A 194 48.38 10.31 -19.56
CA ASP A 194 49.48 11.16 -19.10
C ASP A 194 50.79 10.97 -19.89
N GLN A 195 50.94 9.87 -20.62
CA GLN A 195 52.08 9.64 -21.51
C GLN A 195 51.92 10.25 -22.91
N ILE A 196 50.72 10.72 -23.26
CA ILE A 196 50.46 11.41 -24.53
C ILE A 196 51.01 12.83 -24.44
N HIS A 197 52.01 13.15 -25.26
CA HIS A 197 52.59 14.48 -25.35
C HIS A 197 51.72 15.45 -26.16
N ARG A 198 51.24 15.03 -27.35
CA ARG A 198 50.35 15.80 -28.22
C ARG A 198 49.45 14.88 -29.05
N ILE A 199 48.30 15.39 -29.48
CA ILE A 199 47.38 14.71 -30.39
C ILE A 199 47.12 15.53 -31.66
N ALA A 200 46.80 14.86 -32.76
CA ALA A 200 46.35 15.48 -34.00
C ALA A 200 45.31 14.62 -34.73
N TYR A 201 44.39 15.28 -35.43
CA TYR A 201 43.36 14.64 -36.22
C TYR A 201 43.74 14.54 -37.70
N ARG A 202 43.44 13.41 -38.35
CA ARG A 202 43.68 13.16 -39.78
C ARG A 202 42.42 13.44 -40.62
N LEU A 203 42.52 14.32 -41.61
CA LEU A 203 41.42 14.69 -42.51
C LEU A 203 41.32 13.68 -43.68
N SER A 204 40.20 12.95 -43.81
CA SER A 204 39.79 12.05 -44.93
C SER A 204 40.28 10.58 -44.96
N HIS A 205 39.41 9.69 -45.46
CA HIS A 205 39.66 8.28 -45.84
C HIS A 205 40.20 8.13 -47.29
N ALA A 206 39.93 9.11 -48.16
CA ALA A 206 40.04 8.92 -49.62
C ALA A 206 41.37 9.36 -50.24
N ARG A 207 42.25 10.09 -49.53
CA ARG A 207 43.63 10.39 -49.97
C ARG A 207 44.56 10.56 -48.74
N PRO A 208 45.81 10.06 -48.78
CA PRO A 208 46.75 10.24 -47.68
C PRO A 208 47.31 11.66 -47.69
N GLY A 209 46.70 12.61 -46.97
CA GLY A 209 47.28 13.96 -46.96
C GLY A 209 46.52 15.03 -46.19
N ARG A 210 46.93 15.23 -44.94
CA ARG A 210 47.18 16.49 -44.21
C ARG A 210 46.77 16.30 -42.75
N LEU A 211 47.79 16.20 -41.89
CA LEU A 211 47.59 16.17 -40.45
C LEU A 211 47.16 17.57 -40.00
N SER A 212 46.09 17.66 -39.21
CA SER A 212 45.72 18.92 -38.56
C SER A 212 46.77 19.30 -37.49
N ASN A 213 46.70 20.54 -36.99
CA ASN A 213 47.65 21.06 -36.00
C ASN A 213 47.68 20.22 -34.72
N LEU A 214 48.85 20.15 -34.09
CA LEU A 214 49.06 19.40 -32.86
C LEU A 214 48.52 20.19 -31.66
N ILE A 215 47.78 19.53 -30.79
CA ILE A 215 47.30 20.10 -29.53
C ILE A 215 47.75 19.27 -28.33
N ARG A 216 47.85 19.90 -27.16
CA ARG A 216 48.05 19.26 -25.86
C ARG A 216 46.69 18.88 -25.27
N LEU A 217 46.72 17.93 -24.34
CA LEU A 217 45.56 17.51 -23.55
C LEU A 217 45.67 18.07 -22.11
N PRO A 218 44.55 18.41 -21.45
CA PRO A 218 44.54 18.85 -20.05
C PRO A 218 45.00 17.73 -19.12
N ARG A 219 45.84 18.03 -18.13
CA ARG A 219 46.44 17.03 -17.21
C ARG A 219 46.20 17.32 -15.74
N THR A 220 46.27 18.59 -15.33
CA THR A 220 46.14 19.01 -13.92
C THR A 220 44.72 19.47 -13.61
N TRP A 221 44.32 19.43 -12.34
CA TRP A 221 43.02 19.94 -11.88
C TRP A 221 42.79 21.38 -12.34
N LYS A 222 43.79 22.25 -12.21
CA LYS A 222 43.69 23.64 -12.68
C LYS A 222 43.42 23.74 -14.18
N GLN A 223 44.07 22.93 -15.01
CA GLN A 223 43.81 22.93 -16.45
C GLN A 223 42.40 22.46 -16.79
N PHE A 224 41.84 21.51 -16.03
CA PHE A 224 40.45 21.10 -16.19
C PHE A 224 39.46 22.18 -15.74
N GLU A 225 39.75 22.90 -14.65
CA GLU A 225 38.94 24.04 -14.21
C GLU A 225 38.94 25.16 -15.27
N ASP A 226 40.12 25.50 -15.79
CA ASP A 226 40.27 26.49 -16.85
C ASP A 226 39.55 26.08 -18.14
N LEU A 227 39.64 24.78 -18.49
CA LEU A 227 38.90 24.21 -19.61
C LEU A 227 37.40 24.33 -19.36
N GLY A 228 36.92 24.02 -18.15
CA GLY A 228 35.51 24.19 -17.76
C GLY A 228 35.02 25.62 -18.03
N TYR A 229 35.77 26.62 -17.56
CA TYR A 229 35.45 28.03 -17.83
C TYR A 229 35.48 28.38 -19.32
N LEU A 230 36.50 27.93 -20.06
CA LEU A 230 36.59 28.15 -21.50
C LEU A 230 35.43 27.48 -22.26
N LEU A 231 35.02 26.27 -21.88
CA LEU A 231 33.86 25.60 -22.43
C LEU A 231 32.60 26.45 -22.21
N GLY A 232 32.40 27.02 -21.01
CA GLY A 232 31.29 27.95 -20.75
C GLY A 232 31.30 29.15 -21.71
N VAL A 233 32.45 29.77 -21.91
CA VAL A 233 32.59 30.90 -22.87
C VAL A 233 32.28 30.46 -24.31
N LEU A 234 32.71 29.25 -24.70
CA LEU A 234 32.42 28.68 -26.03
C LEU A 234 30.96 28.26 -26.18
N TRP A 235 30.25 27.93 -25.10
CA TRP A 235 28.83 27.55 -25.11
C TRP A 235 27.90 28.76 -25.22
N GLY A 236 28.29 29.91 -24.70
CA GLY A 236 27.59 31.18 -24.93
C GLY A 236 27.96 31.79 -26.27
N ASP A 237 29.08 32.51 -26.34
CA ASP A 237 29.49 33.32 -27.50
C ASP A 237 30.21 32.55 -28.62
N GLY A 238 30.51 31.26 -28.42
CA GLY A 238 31.26 30.45 -29.39
C GLY A 238 30.50 30.06 -30.67
N SER A 239 31.28 29.83 -31.73
CA SER A 239 30.84 29.33 -33.02
C SER A 239 31.20 27.85 -33.20
N TYR A 240 30.65 27.19 -34.23
CA TYR A 240 30.98 25.79 -34.56
C TYR A 240 32.48 25.53 -34.85
N ARG A 241 33.29 26.58 -35.04
CA ARG A 241 34.75 26.48 -35.20
C ARG A 241 35.52 26.64 -33.89
N ALA A 242 34.83 26.65 -32.74
CA ALA A 242 35.38 26.96 -31.44
C ALA A 242 36.10 28.33 -31.35
N SER A 243 35.75 29.25 -32.25
CA SER A 243 36.06 30.68 -32.14
C SER A 243 34.86 31.44 -31.61
N PHE A 244 35.09 32.52 -30.87
CA PHE A 244 34.01 33.31 -30.24
C PHE A 244 34.27 34.80 -30.39
N THR A 245 33.19 35.58 -30.37
CA THR A 245 33.25 37.04 -30.57
C THR A 245 32.69 37.74 -29.35
N ASN A 246 33.45 38.65 -28.74
CA ASN A 246 33.01 39.39 -27.56
C ASN A 246 33.54 40.84 -27.58
N GLY A 247 32.79 41.77 -27.00
CA GLY A 247 33.19 43.18 -26.88
C GLY A 247 34.12 43.47 -25.70
N TYR A 248 34.17 42.59 -24.70
CA TYR A 248 34.97 42.74 -23.50
C TYR A 248 36.36 42.12 -23.68
N ARG A 249 37.33 42.95 -24.06
CA ARG A 249 38.71 42.54 -24.37
C ARG A 249 39.42 41.70 -23.29
N PRO A 250 39.30 41.99 -21.98
CA PRO A 250 39.94 41.17 -20.94
C PRO A 250 39.46 39.72 -20.90
N LEU A 251 38.22 39.43 -21.33
CA LEU A 251 37.73 38.06 -21.46
C LEU A 251 38.49 37.31 -22.58
N LEU A 252 38.76 37.99 -23.70
CA LEU A 252 39.50 37.42 -24.82
C LEU A 252 40.97 37.17 -24.46
N GLU A 253 41.58 38.07 -23.69
CA GLU A 253 42.94 37.90 -23.16
C GLU A 253 43.01 36.73 -22.18
N THR A 254 42.02 36.60 -21.30
CA THR A 254 41.89 35.44 -20.39
C THR A 254 41.75 34.13 -21.17
N ALA A 255 40.87 34.09 -22.17
CA ALA A 255 40.70 32.90 -23.01
C ALA A 255 41.97 32.57 -23.82
N THR A 256 42.71 33.57 -24.30
CA THR A 256 44.01 33.41 -24.96
C THR A 256 44.99 32.65 -24.07
N GLN A 257 45.11 33.05 -22.80
CA GLN A 257 45.97 32.38 -21.83
C GLN A 257 45.51 30.95 -21.55
N ILE A 258 44.20 30.72 -21.46
CA ILE A 258 43.65 29.38 -21.23
C ILE A 258 43.91 28.46 -22.43
N PHE A 259 43.71 28.92 -23.68
CA PHE A 259 44.03 28.14 -24.88
C PHE A 259 45.50 27.69 -24.91
N TRP A 260 46.43 28.58 -24.53
CA TRP A 260 47.84 28.24 -24.43
C TRP A 260 48.13 27.26 -23.29
N ARG A 261 47.59 27.50 -22.09
CA ARG A 261 47.85 26.68 -20.90
C ARG A 261 47.25 25.26 -21.00
N VAL A 262 46.06 25.13 -21.57
CA VAL A 262 45.34 23.86 -21.71
C VAL A 262 45.79 23.11 -22.96
N PHE A 263 45.72 23.76 -24.13
CA PHE A 263 45.93 23.08 -25.42
C PHE A 263 47.30 23.36 -26.04
N GLY A 264 48.09 24.30 -25.52
CA GLY A 264 49.34 24.72 -26.16
C GLY A 264 49.13 25.39 -27.51
N VAL A 265 47.96 26.00 -27.70
CA VAL A 265 47.52 26.60 -28.96
C VAL A 265 47.59 28.12 -28.85
N SER A 266 48.29 28.77 -29.78
CA SER A 266 48.24 30.22 -29.92
C SER A 266 46.91 30.68 -30.52
N THR A 267 46.49 31.89 -30.17
CA THR A 267 45.27 32.50 -30.66
C THR A 267 45.59 33.86 -31.30
N PHE A 268 44.68 34.36 -32.11
CA PHE A 268 44.79 35.67 -32.75
C PHE A 268 43.44 36.36 -32.74
N LEU A 269 43.47 37.69 -32.66
CA LEU A 269 42.28 38.52 -32.60
C LEU A 269 41.99 39.13 -33.98
N VAL A 270 40.76 38.99 -34.44
CA VAL A 270 40.25 39.62 -35.64
C VAL A 270 39.23 40.67 -35.24
N LYS A 271 39.50 41.95 -35.53
CA LYS A 271 38.58 43.05 -35.21
C LYS A 271 37.41 43.07 -36.21
N ASP A 272 36.18 42.98 -35.72
CA ASP A 272 34.99 43.24 -36.51
C ASP A 272 34.68 44.74 -36.49
N LYS A 273 34.97 45.42 -37.61
CA LYS A 273 34.76 46.86 -37.77
C LYS A 273 33.27 47.26 -37.72
N ARG A 274 32.33 46.36 -38.04
CA ARG A 274 30.90 46.68 -38.10
C ARG A 274 30.23 46.69 -36.72
N ARG A 275 30.64 45.79 -35.83
CA ARG A 275 30.03 45.61 -34.50
C ARG A 275 30.89 46.12 -33.36
N ASN A 276 32.07 46.68 -33.65
CA ASN A 276 33.08 47.09 -32.67
C ASN A 276 33.40 45.98 -31.64
N THR A 277 33.52 44.74 -32.12
CA THR A 277 33.84 43.56 -31.31
C THR A 277 35.10 42.89 -31.84
N TYR A 278 35.68 41.99 -31.06
CA TYR A 278 36.84 41.19 -31.47
C TYR A 278 36.45 39.72 -31.47
N ARG A 279 36.77 39.03 -32.57
CA ARG A 279 36.70 37.58 -32.67
C ARG A 279 38.05 36.99 -32.28
N LEU A 280 38.06 36.05 -31.34
CA LEU A 280 39.22 35.25 -31.00
C LEU A 280 39.18 33.96 -31.80
N ASP A 281 40.14 33.78 -32.70
CA ASP A 281 40.38 32.55 -33.43
C ASP A 281 41.63 31.83 -32.87
N HIS A 282 41.71 30.52 -33.11
CA HIS A 282 42.78 29.68 -32.57
C HIS A 282 43.54 28.94 -33.67
N HIS A 283 44.82 28.66 -33.44
CA HIS A 283 45.63 27.81 -34.32
C HIS A 283 45.45 26.30 -34.06
N GLY A 284 44.44 25.87 -33.29
CA GLY A 284 44.19 24.46 -32.97
C GLY A 284 43.66 23.61 -34.13
N GLY A 285 43.21 24.25 -35.22
CA GLY A 285 42.70 23.57 -36.41
C GLY A 285 41.54 22.60 -36.13
N PHE A 286 41.41 21.58 -36.97
CA PHE A 286 40.39 20.54 -36.81
C PHE A 286 40.63 19.63 -35.60
N SER A 287 41.88 19.53 -35.13
CA SER A 287 42.23 18.68 -33.98
C SER A 287 41.52 19.14 -32.72
N LEU A 288 41.50 20.45 -32.47
CA LEU A 288 40.80 21.03 -31.32
C LEU A 288 39.28 20.92 -31.47
N ILE A 289 38.74 21.24 -32.65
CA ILE A 289 37.29 21.16 -32.91
C ILE A 289 36.80 19.72 -32.70
N LYS A 290 37.49 18.74 -33.27
CA LYS A 290 37.14 17.33 -33.12
C LYS A 290 37.32 16.83 -31.70
N PHE A 291 38.36 17.26 -30.99
CA PHE A 291 38.48 16.97 -29.56
C PHE A 291 37.25 17.47 -28.77
N LEU A 292 36.81 18.71 -28.99
CA LEU A 292 35.63 19.26 -28.31
C LEU A 292 34.33 18.55 -28.71
N GLU A 293 34.18 18.19 -29.98
CA GLU A 293 33.03 17.45 -30.52
C GLU A 293 32.94 16.05 -29.90
N ASP A 294 34.01 15.26 -30.03
CA ASP A 294 34.04 13.84 -29.66
C ASP A 294 34.07 13.63 -28.14
N THR A 295 34.62 14.60 -27.40
CA THR A 295 34.79 14.50 -25.93
C THR A 295 33.68 15.21 -25.16
N TYR A 296 33.30 16.43 -25.57
CA TYR A 296 32.38 17.30 -24.81
C TYR A 296 31.04 17.54 -25.52
N GLN A 297 30.78 16.87 -26.64
CA GLN A 297 29.54 17.00 -27.43
C GLN A 297 29.34 18.42 -28.00
N TYR A 298 30.44 19.09 -28.37
CA TYR A 298 30.35 20.40 -29.00
C TYR A 298 29.72 20.30 -30.40
N PRO A 299 28.68 21.10 -30.74
CA PRO A 299 27.94 20.90 -31.98
C PRO A 299 28.75 21.22 -33.25
N ALA A 300 28.75 20.30 -34.22
CA ALA A 300 29.43 20.49 -35.51
C ALA A 300 28.74 21.52 -36.44
N ARG A 301 27.42 21.72 -36.30
CA ARG A 301 26.60 22.69 -37.08
C ARG A 301 25.44 23.23 -36.23
N GLN A 302 24.99 24.46 -36.52
CA GLN A 302 23.85 25.12 -35.85
C GLN A 302 23.91 25.11 -34.31
N LYS A 303 25.06 25.51 -33.77
CA LYS A 303 25.39 25.46 -32.32
C LYS A 303 24.28 25.97 -31.39
N ALA A 304 23.75 27.17 -31.62
CA ALA A 304 22.83 27.82 -30.68
C ALA A 304 21.59 26.99 -30.28
N HIS A 305 21.03 26.17 -31.18
CA HIS A 305 19.83 25.35 -30.89
C HIS A 305 20.18 23.93 -30.40
N ASN A 306 21.38 23.45 -30.71
CA ASN A 306 21.78 22.05 -30.52
C ASN A 306 22.75 21.84 -29.35
N ILE A 307 23.19 22.91 -28.67
CA ILE A 307 24.01 22.77 -27.46
C ILE A 307 23.26 21.97 -26.38
N VAL A 308 24.03 21.15 -25.69
CA VAL A 308 23.66 20.40 -24.48
C VAL A 308 24.74 20.64 -23.44
N PHE A 309 24.42 20.45 -22.17
CA PHE A 309 25.40 20.59 -21.10
C PHE A 309 26.44 19.46 -21.25
N PRO A 310 27.76 19.78 -21.26
CA PRO A 310 28.79 18.76 -21.50
C PRO A 310 28.74 17.63 -20.46
N LYS A 311 28.55 16.39 -20.92
CA LYS A 311 28.42 15.20 -20.05
C LYS A 311 29.60 15.01 -19.09
N LEU A 312 30.83 15.20 -19.59
CA LEU A 312 32.03 15.07 -18.77
C LEU A 312 32.13 16.15 -17.69
N VAL A 313 31.66 17.38 -17.96
CA VAL A 313 31.67 18.45 -16.94
C VAL A 313 30.71 18.10 -15.81
N LEU A 314 29.55 17.52 -16.12
CA LEU A 314 28.57 17.07 -15.13
C LEU A 314 29.08 15.92 -14.25
N LYS A 315 29.87 14.99 -14.80
CA LYS A 315 30.52 13.93 -14.01
C LYS A 315 31.58 14.44 -13.03
N MET A 316 32.12 15.62 -13.31
CA MET A 316 33.17 16.22 -12.50
C MET A 316 32.58 16.94 -11.27
N GLY A 317 33.47 17.24 -10.32
CA GLY A 317 33.12 17.93 -9.09
C GLY A 317 32.40 19.27 -9.30
N ASN A 318 31.73 19.72 -8.24
CA ASN A 318 30.98 20.99 -8.23
C ASN A 318 31.83 22.19 -8.67
N GLU A 319 33.15 22.17 -8.44
CA GLU A 319 34.08 23.22 -8.88
C GLU A 319 34.11 23.39 -10.41
N LEU A 320 34.13 22.31 -11.17
CA LEU A 320 34.19 22.38 -12.64
C LEU A 320 32.84 22.75 -13.25
N VAL A 321 31.75 22.23 -12.68
CA VAL A 321 30.39 22.63 -13.05
C VAL A 321 30.22 24.13 -12.79
N ALA A 322 30.72 24.64 -11.65
CA ALA A 322 30.73 26.06 -11.34
C ALA A 322 31.59 26.87 -12.32
N ALA A 323 32.77 26.37 -12.70
CA ALA A 323 33.62 27.03 -13.69
C ALA A 323 32.94 27.15 -15.07
N PHE A 324 32.29 26.08 -15.53
CA PHE A 324 31.50 26.08 -16.77
C PHE A 324 30.33 27.06 -16.70
N LEU A 325 29.52 26.98 -15.65
CA LEU A 325 28.40 27.90 -15.44
C LEU A 325 28.90 29.35 -15.38
N ARG A 326 30.01 29.62 -14.68
CA ARG A 326 30.60 30.97 -14.61
C ARG A 326 30.95 31.52 -16.00
N GLY A 327 31.57 30.70 -16.86
CA GLY A 327 31.89 31.11 -18.24
C GLY A 327 30.66 31.39 -19.10
N GLU A 328 29.62 30.56 -18.96
CA GLU A 328 28.34 30.75 -19.65
C GLU A 328 27.63 32.02 -19.16
N PHE A 329 27.58 32.26 -17.85
CA PHE A 329 27.00 33.46 -17.26
C PHE A 329 27.84 34.73 -17.55
N ASP A 330 29.16 34.63 -17.69
CA ASP A 330 30.03 35.74 -18.11
C ASP A 330 29.82 36.13 -19.59
N THR A 331 29.26 35.25 -20.41
CA THR A 331 28.87 35.55 -21.79
C THR A 331 27.39 35.92 -21.88
N ASP A 332 26.52 34.94 -22.15
CA ASP A 332 25.08 35.09 -22.41
C ASP A 332 24.23 35.39 -21.16
N GLY A 333 24.83 35.33 -19.96
CA GLY A 333 24.17 35.66 -18.71
C GLY A 333 24.52 37.04 -18.14
N GLY A 334 23.90 37.41 -17.03
CA GLY A 334 24.21 38.65 -16.32
C GLY A 334 23.22 38.99 -15.22
N VAL A 335 23.41 40.19 -14.65
CA VAL A 335 22.50 40.74 -13.64
C VAL A 335 21.55 41.75 -14.30
N GLU A 336 20.26 41.46 -14.26
CA GLU A 336 19.22 42.36 -14.73
C GLU A 336 18.88 43.39 -13.64
N LYS A 337 19.24 44.65 -13.88
CA LYS A 337 19.04 45.74 -12.92
C LYS A 337 17.56 46.03 -12.63
N SER A 338 16.70 45.97 -13.65
CA SER A 338 15.26 46.25 -13.54
C SER A 338 14.51 45.16 -12.78
N SER A 339 14.83 43.91 -13.09
CA SER A 339 14.15 42.73 -12.53
C SER A 339 14.75 42.24 -11.20
N ALA A 340 15.93 42.73 -10.82
CA ALA A 340 16.72 42.26 -9.67
C ALA A 340 16.92 40.73 -9.68
N VAL A 341 17.30 40.18 -10.83
CA VAL A 341 17.58 38.75 -11.01
C VAL A 341 18.90 38.55 -11.74
N ILE A 342 19.48 37.37 -11.58
CA ILE A 342 20.52 36.87 -12.48
C ILE A 342 19.81 36.11 -13.59
N SER A 343 20.12 36.39 -14.85
CA SER A 343 19.51 35.69 -15.98
C SER A 343 20.56 35.11 -16.92
N LEU A 344 20.21 34.01 -17.58
CA LEU A 344 20.94 33.39 -18.68
C LEU A 344 19.92 33.06 -19.77
N THR A 345 20.15 33.54 -21.00
CA THR A 345 19.23 33.30 -22.12
C THR A 345 19.89 32.43 -23.18
N THR A 346 19.20 31.38 -23.62
CA THR A 346 19.70 30.43 -24.63
C THR A 346 18.59 30.05 -25.61
N ALA A 347 18.96 29.68 -26.84
CA ALA A 347 18.02 29.14 -27.83
C ALA A 347 17.75 27.63 -27.65
N SER A 348 18.58 26.92 -26.88
CA SER A 348 18.40 25.49 -26.61
C SER A 348 17.58 25.26 -25.33
N GLY A 349 16.34 24.80 -25.49
CA GLY A 349 15.49 24.43 -24.36
C GLY A 349 16.03 23.23 -23.57
N LYS A 350 16.75 22.31 -24.22
CA LYS A 350 17.40 21.16 -23.56
C LYS A 350 18.54 21.64 -22.68
N PHE A 351 19.39 22.54 -23.19
CA PHE A 351 20.47 23.15 -22.40
C PHE A 351 19.93 23.94 -21.21
N ALA A 352 18.89 24.77 -21.40
CA ALA A 352 18.27 25.53 -20.30
C ALA A 352 17.81 24.63 -19.14
N ARG A 353 17.19 23.48 -19.45
CA ARG A 353 16.76 22.49 -18.44
C ARG A 353 17.94 21.74 -17.79
N GLN A 354 19.00 21.45 -18.54
CA GLN A 354 20.20 20.83 -17.95
C GLN A 354 20.94 21.81 -17.04
N VAL A 355 21.05 23.08 -17.43
CA VAL A 355 21.58 24.16 -16.58
C VAL A 355 20.76 24.28 -15.30
N SER A 356 19.42 24.18 -15.38
CA SER A 356 18.60 24.27 -14.17
C SER A 356 18.79 23.10 -13.21
N ILE A 357 18.91 21.87 -13.74
CA ILE A 357 19.23 20.68 -12.92
C ILE A 357 20.64 20.81 -12.34
N ALA A 358 21.62 21.29 -13.11
CA ALA A 358 22.99 21.52 -12.63
C ALA A 358 23.06 22.56 -11.51
N LEU A 359 22.22 23.60 -11.55
CA LEU A 359 22.12 24.60 -10.48
C LEU A 359 21.60 24.00 -9.16
N LEU A 360 20.80 22.92 -9.20
CA LEU A 360 20.36 22.22 -7.99
C LEU A 360 21.53 21.63 -7.18
N ARG A 361 22.67 21.28 -7.81
CA ARG A 361 23.88 20.82 -7.10
C ARG A 361 24.48 21.87 -6.17
N PHE A 362 24.17 23.15 -6.38
CA PHE A 362 24.57 24.27 -5.52
C PHE A 362 23.42 24.75 -4.64
N SER A 363 22.37 23.94 -4.53
CA SER A 363 21.13 24.28 -3.87
C SER A 363 20.47 25.56 -4.39
N ILE A 364 20.60 25.84 -5.69
CA ILE A 364 20.00 26.98 -6.39
C ILE A 364 18.80 26.47 -7.17
N ILE A 365 17.60 26.97 -6.89
CA ILE A 365 16.40 26.61 -7.65
C ILE A 365 16.06 27.75 -8.62
N PRO A 366 16.44 27.65 -9.90
CA PRO A 366 16.14 28.69 -10.87
C PRO A 366 14.67 28.63 -11.31
N THR A 367 14.25 29.69 -11.99
CA THR A 367 13.00 29.73 -12.76
C THR A 367 13.31 29.76 -14.26
N ILE A 368 12.73 28.86 -15.04
CA ILE A 368 12.84 28.83 -16.50
C ILE A 368 11.62 29.53 -17.10
N ARG A 369 11.86 30.45 -18.03
CA ARG A 369 10.80 31.09 -18.83
C ARG A 369 11.10 30.92 -20.31
N GLN A 370 10.09 30.54 -21.07
CA GLN A 370 10.16 30.54 -22.52
C GLN A 370 9.52 31.82 -23.06
N LYS A 371 10.24 32.55 -23.93
CA LYS A 371 9.73 33.72 -24.65
C LYS A 371 10.07 33.58 -26.13
N GLY A 372 9.06 33.27 -26.95
CA GLY A 372 9.27 32.93 -28.36
C GLY A 372 10.15 31.69 -28.51
N LYS A 373 11.26 31.82 -29.24
CA LYS A 373 12.23 30.73 -29.49
C LYS A 373 13.34 30.63 -28.42
N TYR A 374 13.37 31.53 -27.44
CA TYR A 374 14.43 31.60 -26.43
C TYR A 374 13.93 31.15 -25.05
N PHE A 375 14.83 30.56 -24.28
CA PHE A 375 14.63 30.11 -22.92
C PHE A 375 15.54 30.92 -22.00
N THR A 376 14.96 31.55 -20.98
CA THR A 376 15.70 32.33 -19.99
C THR A 376 15.63 31.63 -18.64
N VAL A 377 16.78 31.27 -18.09
CA VAL A 377 16.96 30.76 -16.73
C VAL A 377 17.22 31.95 -15.82
N THR A 378 16.38 32.16 -14.80
CA THR A 378 16.50 33.28 -13.86
C THR A 378 16.71 32.79 -12.43
N ILE A 379 17.64 33.41 -11.71
CA ILE A 379 17.94 33.15 -10.29
C ILE A 379 17.60 34.42 -9.50
N SER A 380 16.83 34.28 -8.42
CA SER A 380 16.30 35.41 -7.66
C SER A 380 16.19 35.09 -6.17
N GLY A 381 16.15 36.16 -5.35
CA GLY A 381 16.03 36.05 -3.90
C GLY A 381 17.25 35.41 -3.25
N ASP A 382 17.07 34.61 -2.19
CA ASP A 382 18.19 34.01 -1.42
C ASP A 382 19.16 33.19 -2.29
N ASP A 383 18.66 32.57 -3.36
CA ASP A 383 19.47 31.78 -4.28
C ASP A 383 20.52 32.64 -5.03
N THR A 384 20.39 33.97 -5.09
CA THR A 384 21.45 34.85 -5.65
C THR A 384 22.70 34.90 -4.77
N ARG A 385 22.55 34.74 -3.45
CA ARG A 385 23.69 34.64 -2.52
C ARG A 385 24.43 33.33 -2.73
N ARG A 386 23.68 32.24 -2.88
CA ARG A 386 24.24 30.91 -3.22
C ARG A 386 24.99 30.96 -4.55
N PHE A 387 24.43 31.64 -5.56
CA PHE A 387 25.12 31.85 -6.83
C PHE A 387 26.42 32.64 -6.66
N GLU A 388 26.42 33.72 -5.87
CA GLU A 388 27.61 34.52 -5.57
C GLU A 388 28.70 33.70 -4.88
N THR A 389 28.36 32.90 -3.87
CA THR A 389 29.33 32.09 -3.13
C THR A 389 29.87 30.92 -3.97
N ALA A 390 29.01 30.22 -4.72
CA ALA A 390 29.39 28.98 -5.39
C ALA A 390 29.90 29.18 -6.83
N ILE A 391 29.32 30.11 -7.59
CA ILE A 391 29.58 30.29 -9.03
C ILE A 391 30.23 31.64 -9.29
N GLY A 392 29.55 32.74 -8.99
CA GLY A 392 30.03 34.11 -9.17
C GLY A 392 30.24 34.52 -10.63
N PHE A 393 30.88 35.68 -10.83
CA PHE A 393 31.28 36.20 -12.14
C PHE A 393 32.77 36.53 -12.17
N THR A 394 33.42 36.26 -13.31
CA THR A 394 34.80 36.68 -13.56
C THR A 394 34.85 38.16 -13.92
N ILE A 395 33.87 38.65 -14.67
CA ILE A 395 33.84 40.03 -15.14
C ILE A 395 33.58 41.00 -13.97
N PRO A 396 34.49 41.97 -13.66
CA PRO A 396 34.38 42.85 -12.51
C PRO A 396 33.04 43.61 -12.44
N ARG A 397 32.58 44.16 -13.57
CA ARG A 397 31.29 44.88 -13.63
C ARG A 397 30.09 44.00 -13.23
N LYS A 398 30.07 42.74 -13.69
CA LYS A 398 29.01 41.77 -13.35
C LYS A 398 29.11 41.35 -11.88
N ARG A 399 30.34 41.18 -11.36
CA ARG A 399 30.59 40.86 -9.95
C ARG A 399 30.11 41.96 -9.00
N THR A 400 30.40 43.23 -9.29
CA THR A 400 29.91 44.36 -8.48
C THR A 400 28.38 44.42 -8.49
N ALA A 401 27.76 44.20 -9.64
CA ALA A 401 26.31 44.14 -9.75
C ALA A 401 25.71 42.96 -8.97
N LEU A 402 26.36 41.80 -8.99
CA LEU A 402 25.96 40.61 -8.22
C LEU A 402 26.09 40.85 -6.71
N HIS A 403 27.20 41.41 -6.24
CA HIS A 403 27.40 41.78 -4.84
C HIS A 403 26.31 42.75 -4.35
N ALA A 404 25.98 43.76 -5.15
CA ALA A 404 24.91 44.69 -4.82
C ALA A 404 23.53 44.01 -4.76
N LEU A 405 23.27 43.06 -5.66
CA LEU A 405 22.03 42.30 -5.71
C LEU A 405 21.91 41.33 -4.52
N ALA A 406 22.95 40.55 -4.24
CA ALA A 406 22.97 39.52 -3.20
C ALA A 406 22.78 40.09 -1.78
N ARG A 407 23.29 41.31 -1.52
CA ARG A 407 23.04 42.04 -0.26
C ARG A 407 21.58 42.49 -0.12
N ARG A 408 20.94 42.88 -1.22
CA ARG A 408 19.53 43.31 -1.26
C ARG A 408 18.55 42.14 -1.42
N ALA A 409 19.06 40.92 -1.60
CA ALA A 409 18.24 39.74 -1.81
C ALA A 409 17.31 39.49 -0.61
N VAL A 410 16.01 39.53 -0.87
CA VAL A 410 14.96 39.09 0.05
C VAL A 410 14.51 37.70 -0.37
N SER A 411 14.00 36.88 0.56
CA SER A 411 13.43 35.56 0.27
C SER A 411 12.54 35.59 -0.98
N ASN A 412 12.74 34.63 -1.88
CA ASN A 412 12.13 34.64 -3.21
C ASN A 412 10.59 34.52 -3.09
N ARG A 413 9.86 35.58 -3.48
CA ARG A 413 8.39 35.63 -3.37
C ARG A 413 7.67 34.65 -4.31
N LYS A 414 8.38 33.98 -5.24
CA LYS A 414 7.79 33.04 -6.21
C LYS A 414 8.06 31.57 -5.89
N THR A 415 9.16 31.27 -5.21
CA THR A 415 9.60 29.90 -4.88
C THR A 415 10.07 29.86 -3.42
N GLY A 416 9.55 28.91 -2.63
CA GLY A 416 9.78 28.87 -1.18
C GLY A 416 8.64 29.45 -0.34
N ILE A 417 7.45 29.61 -0.93
CA ILE A 417 6.19 29.77 -0.20
C ILE A 417 5.88 28.41 0.46
N MET A 418 5.57 28.45 1.74
CA MET A 418 5.08 27.28 2.47
C MET A 418 3.57 27.16 2.23
N PRO A 419 3.07 25.99 1.80
CA PRO A 419 1.66 25.77 1.51
C PRO A 419 0.85 25.51 2.79
N VAL A 420 0.99 26.40 3.77
CA VAL A 420 0.26 26.33 5.05
C VAL A 420 -0.75 27.46 5.07
N ASP A 421 -2.04 27.12 5.21
CA ASP A 421 -3.11 28.11 5.33
C ASP A 421 -2.99 28.86 6.66
N TRP A 422 -3.31 30.15 6.63
CA TRP A 422 -3.23 31.00 7.83
C TRP A 422 -4.20 30.53 8.92
N ARG A 423 -5.32 29.90 8.53
CA ARG A 423 -6.29 29.30 9.45
C ARG A 423 -5.67 28.19 10.29
N THR A 424 -4.81 27.37 9.67
CA THR A 424 -4.09 26.30 10.35
C THR A 424 -3.07 26.86 11.35
N LEU A 425 -2.39 27.96 11.00
CA LEU A 425 -1.51 28.67 11.95
C LEU A 425 -2.28 29.20 13.16
N LEU A 426 -3.44 29.84 12.94
CA LEU A 426 -4.33 30.34 13.98
C LEU A 426 -4.81 29.22 14.91
N GLU A 427 -5.28 28.12 14.33
CA GLU A 427 -5.78 26.96 15.06
C GLU A 427 -4.70 26.38 15.98
N ILE A 428 -3.51 26.13 15.45
CA ILE A 428 -2.40 25.56 16.22
C ILE A 428 -1.93 26.53 17.31
N ARG A 429 -1.80 27.83 17.01
CA ARG A 429 -1.44 28.83 18.02
C ARG A 429 -2.43 28.82 19.19
N ASN A 430 -3.73 28.75 18.88
CA ASN A 430 -4.79 28.72 19.90
C ASN A 430 -4.74 27.42 20.72
N GLN A 431 -4.56 26.26 20.07
CA GLN A 431 -4.43 24.97 20.76
C GLN A 431 -3.20 24.92 21.68
N LEU A 432 -2.11 25.57 21.30
CA LEU A 432 -0.89 25.67 22.11
C LEU A 432 -0.95 26.79 23.17
N GLY A 433 -2.01 27.60 23.16
CA GLY A 433 -2.18 28.70 24.12
C GLY A 433 -1.14 29.82 24.00
N ILE A 434 -0.54 30.01 22.82
CA ILE A 434 0.55 30.98 22.65
C ILE A 434 -0.02 32.40 22.48
N PRO A 435 0.30 33.35 23.38
CA PRO A 435 -0.19 34.71 23.28
C PRO A 435 0.49 35.47 22.12
N TYR A 436 -0.25 36.38 21.48
CA TYR A 436 0.30 37.20 20.39
C TYR A 436 1.52 38.03 20.82
N SER A 437 1.57 38.50 22.07
CA SER A 437 2.71 39.27 22.59
C SER A 437 4.00 38.47 22.56
N TYR A 438 3.93 37.15 22.84
CA TYR A 438 5.08 36.25 22.73
C TYR A 438 5.54 36.14 21.27
N LEU A 439 4.64 35.86 20.34
CA LEU A 439 5.01 35.68 18.94
C LEU A 439 5.48 36.96 18.24
N GLU A 440 4.83 38.10 18.48
CA GLU A 440 5.26 39.38 17.90
C GLU A 440 6.67 39.78 18.37
N SER A 441 7.10 39.34 19.56
CA SER A 441 8.45 39.60 20.05
C SER A 441 9.55 38.73 19.40
N ARG A 442 9.20 37.56 18.82
CA ARG A 442 10.16 36.66 18.11
C ARG A 442 10.03 36.74 16.59
N VAL A 443 8.82 36.94 16.09
CA VAL A 443 8.45 36.99 14.68
C VAL A 443 7.77 38.33 14.40
N PRO A 444 8.50 39.31 13.85
CA PRO A 444 7.93 40.62 13.56
C PRO A 444 6.73 40.53 12.62
N PHE A 445 5.65 41.25 12.96
CA PHE A 445 4.39 41.31 12.21
C PHE A 445 3.67 39.96 12.10
N TYR A 446 3.79 39.10 13.13
CA TYR A 446 3.21 37.77 13.13
C TYR A 446 1.72 37.76 12.73
N ARG A 447 0.93 38.71 13.25
CA ARG A 447 -0.50 38.87 12.93
C ARG A 447 -0.78 39.01 11.43
N SER A 448 0.17 39.51 10.64
CA SER A 448 0.00 39.65 9.19
C SER A 448 0.06 38.31 8.46
N TYR A 449 0.77 37.31 9.00
CA TYR A 449 0.81 35.95 8.45
C TYR A 449 -0.42 35.15 8.88
N GLU A 450 -0.83 35.28 10.14
CA GLU A 450 -2.05 34.64 10.69
C GLU A 450 -3.36 35.29 10.17
N SER A 451 -3.30 36.39 9.41
CA SER A 451 -4.46 36.99 8.72
C SER A 451 -4.44 36.80 7.21
N GLY A 452 -3.46 36.04 6.69
CA GLY A 452 -3.26 35.84 5.25
C GLY A 452 -2.83 37.10 4.48
N ARG A 453 -2.58 38.24 5.14
CA ARG A 453 -2.11 39.49 4.52
C ARG A 453 -0.70 39.35 3.95
N GLN A 454 0.13 38.48 4.53
CA GLN A 454 1.47 38.17 4.06
C GLN A 454 1.63 36.66 3.81
N SER A 455 2.29 36.30 2.70
CA SER A 455 2.57 34.90 2.37
C SER A 455 3.68 34.32 3.25
N LEU A 456 3.48 33.08 3.69
CA LEU A 456 4.41 32.36 4.53
C LEU A 456 5.61 31.86 3.69
N THR A 457 6.82 32.30 4.00
CA THR A 457 8.04 31.79 3.34
C THR A 457 8.77 30.81 4.26
N ARG A 458 9.55 29.88 3.70
CA ARG A 458 10.29 28.86 4.49
C ARG A 458 11.12 29.45 5.66
N PRO A 459 11.86 30.56 5.52
CA PRO A 459 12.59 31.17 6.64
C PRO A 459 11.68 31.73 7.74
N ILE A 460 10.57 32.37 7.34
CA ILE A 460 9.59 32.94 8.30
C ILE A 460 8.87 31.81 9.02
N PHE A 461 8.44 30.79 8.28
CA PHE A 461 7.80 29.61 8.85
C PHE A 461 8.71 28.88 9.84
N ARG A 462 10.00 28.75 9.52
CA ARG A 462 10.99 28.21 10.44
C ARG A 462 11.07 29.02 11.74
N LYS A 463 11.06 30.35 11.67
CA LYS A 463 11.00 31.19 12.88
C LYS A 463 9.72 30.97 13.68
N ILE A 464 8.58 30.79 13.01
CA ILE A 464 7.30 30.51 13.67
C ILE A 464 7.32 29.14 14.36
N VAL A 465 7.76 28.10 13.67
CA VAL A 465 7.87 26.74 14.23
C VAL A 465 8.83 26.71 15.42
N VAL A 466 10.00 27.34 15.31
CA VAL A 466 10.96 27.45 16.42
C VAL A 466 10.33 28.19 17.62
N ALA A 467 9.62 29.29 17.39
CA ALA A 467 8.94 30.00 18.47
C ALA A 467 7.83 29.15 19.12
N PHE A 468 7.15 28.30 18.35
CA PHE A 468 6.15 27.37 18.88
C PHE A 468 6.81 26.27 19.72
N GLU A 469 7.93 25.71 19.26
CA GLU A 469 8.74 24.71 19.98
C GLU A 469 9.31 25.27 21.29
N GLU A 470 9.93 26.46 21.25
CA GLU A 470 10.48 27.14 22.43
C GLU A 470 9.42 27.41 23.51
N PHE A 471 8.18 27.70 23.10
CA PHE A 471 7.07 27.89 24.04
C PHE A 471 6.64 26.56 24.67
N LEU A 472 6.61 25.47 23.90
CA LEU A 472 6.24 24.13 24.36
C LEU A 472 7.24 23.53 25.36
N ASP A 473 8.54 23.79 25.19
CA ASP A 473 9.56 23.35 26.15
C ASP A 473 9.33 23.95 27.56
N SER A 474 8.64 25.08 27.64
CA SER A 474 8.25 25.72 28.91
C SER A 474 6.91 25.24 29.48
N LYS A 475 6.05 24.60 28.65
CA LYS A 475 4.72 24.06 29.01
C LYS A 475 4.37 22.85 28.13
N PRO A 476 4.64 21.61 28.58
CA PRO A 476 4.36 20.42 27.78
C PRO A 476 2.85 20.26 27.53
N SER A 477 2.48 19.96 26.28
CA SER A 477 1.10 19.69 25.84
C SER A 477 1.05 18.38 25.06
N THR A 478 0.00 17.58 25.25
CA THR A 478 -0.27 16.32 24.52
C THR A 478 -1.19 16.50 23.32
N ALA A 479 -1.39 17.75 22.85
CA ALA A 479 -2.31 18.08 21.77
C ALA A 479 -1.81 17.61 20.39
N THR A 480 -2.75 17.31 19.49
CA THR A 480 -2.55 16.99 18.07
C THR A 480 -1.64 18.02 17.34
N ALA A 481 -1.64 19.27 17.82
CA ALA A 481 -0.73 20.35 17.41
C ALA A 481 0.77 19.99 17.53
N VAL A 482 1.18 19.18 18.51
CA VAL A 482 2.59 18.78 18.72
C VAL A 482 3.06 17.82 17.62
N THR A 483 2.20 16.89 17.20
CA THR A 483 2.50 15.98 16.08
C THR A 483 2.66 16.76 14.78
N LEU A 484 1.72 17.66 14.47
CA LEU A 484 1.78 18.48 13.27
C LEU A 484 2.98 19.45 13.28
N LEU A 485 3.37 19.97 14.46
CA LEU A 485 4.60 20.74 14.63
C LEU A 485 5.86 19.93 14.29
N ARG A 486 5.92 18.66 14.70
CA ARG A 486 7.04 17.76 14.34
C ARG A 486 7.08 17.51 12.83
N GLU A 487 5.94 17.31 12.19
CA GLU A 487 5.87 17.15 10.73
C GLU A 487 6.29 18.44 10.00
N TRP A 488 5.85 19.61 10.48
CA TRP A 488 6.31 20.90 9.96
C TRP A 488 7.81 21.08 10.13
N ARG A 489 8.36 20.66 11.28
CA ARG A 489 9.79 20.69 11.54
C ARG A 489 10.55 19.79 10.58
N GLN A 490 10.08 18.57 10.38
CA GLN A 490 10.65 17.62 9.43
C GLN A 490 10.59 18.14 7.99
N PHE A 491 9.47 18.74 7.58
CA PHE A 491 9.36 19.36 6.25
C PHE A 491 10.31 20.55 6.07
N LEU A 492 10.52 21.35 7.13
CA LEU A 492 11.48 22.45 7.17
C LEU A 492 12.93 21.98 7.11
N ASP A 493 13.26 20.87 7.76
CA ASP A 493 14.61 20.28 7.82
C ASP A 493 14.92 19.34 6.65
N GLY A 494 13.91 18.90 5.92
CA GLY A 494 14.05 18.11 4.69
C GLY A 494 14.78 18.83 3.56
N GLU A 495 15.38 18.06 2.66
CA GLU A 495 16.10 18.52 1.47
C GLU A 495 15.14 18.75 0.28
N ILE A 496 13.93 19.26 0.55
CA ILE A 496 12.86 19.48 -0.43
C ILE A 496 12.23 20.88 -0.33
N ARG A 497 11.59 21.33 -1.41
CA ARG A 497 10.77 22.55 -1.47
C ARG A 497 9.48 22.27 -2.22
N ALA A 498 8.39 22.87 -1.74
CA ALA A 498 7.11 22.90 -2.44
C ALA A 498 7.12 23.99 -3.53
N VAL A 499 6.73 23.62 -4.75
CA VAL A 499 6.56 24.56 -5.86
C VAL A 499 5.16 24.42 -6.43
N ARG A 500 4.50 25.57 -6.61
CA ARG A 500 3.12 25.63 -7.06
C ARG A 500 2.98 25.22 -8.53
N VAL A 501 1.96 24.44 -8.86
CA VAL A 501 1.57 24.07 -10.23
C VAL A 501 1.04 25.31 -10.96
N ARG A 502 1.57 25.57 -12.16
CA ARG A 502 1.20 26.69 -13.01
C ARG A 502 0.15 26.29 -14.04
N GLU A 503 0.39 25.16 -14.70
CA GLU A 503 -0.35 24.70 -15.88
C GLU A 503 -0.29 23.18 -15.96
N ILE A 504 -1.37 22.60 -16.45
CA ILE A 504 -1.52 21.17 -16.69
C ILE A 504 -2.02 21.04 -18.12
N ALA A 505 -1.34 20.24 -18.93
CA ALA A 505 -1.72 20.02 -20.32
C ALA A 505 -1.84 18.53 -20.58
N GLU A 506 -2.93 18.12 -21.23
CA GLU A 506 -3.14 16.74 -21.63
C GLU A 506 -2.80 16.56 -23.10
N ARG A 507 -2.24 15.41 -23.44
CA ARG A 507 -1.98 15.00 -24.82
C ARG A 507 -2.50 13.60 -25.03
N THR A 508 -3.27 13.40 -26.09
CA THR A 508 -3.72 12.09 -26.55
C THR A 508 -2.89 11.67 -27.76
N GLY A 509 -2.61 10.38 -27.89
CA GLY A 509 -1.75 9.80 -28.91
C GLY A 509 -0.99 8.59 -28.39
N SER A 510 -0.30 7.86 -29.26
CA SER A 510 0.50 6.69 -28.90
C SER A 510 1.89 7.14 -28.43
N PHE A 511 2.23 6.88 -27.17
CA PHE A 511 3.50 7.31 -26.56
C PHE A 511 4.18 6.17 -25.82
N ASP A 512 5.49 6.05 -26.01
CA ASP A 512 6.35 5.25 -25.14
C ASP A 512 6.68 6.04 -23.87
N VAL A 513 6.34 5.49 -22.70
CA VAL A 513 6.60 6.04 -21.38
C VAL A 513 7.61 5.17 -20.66
N TYR A 514 8.47 5.76 -19.84
CA TYR A 514 9.48 5.01 -19.10
C TYR A 514 9.35 5.28 -17.60
N ASP A 515 9.53 4.23 -16.80
CA ASP A 515 9.49 4.32 -15.33
C ASP A 515 10.69 3.63 -14.69
N LEU A 516 11.18 4.11 -13.54
CA LEU A 516 12.35 3.59 -12.84
C LEU A 516 11.96 2.90 -11.54
N THR A 517 12.43 1.66 -11.36
CA THR A 517 12.27 0.95 -10.10
C THR A 517 13.42 1.18 -9.15
N VAL A 518 13.18 2.05 -8.16
CA VAL A 518 14.09 2.34 -7.05
C VAL A 518 13.58 1.63 -5.78
N PRO A 519 14.29 0.61 -5.27
CA PRO A 519 13.92 -0.10 -4.04
C PRO A 519 13.99 0.81 -2.79
N GLU A 520 13.28 0.40 -1.73
CA GLU A 520 13.18 1.07 -0.42
C GLU A 520 12.49 2.43 -0.42
N ASN A 521 13.03 3.40 -1.16
CA ASN A 521 12.53 4.77 -1.13
C ASN A 521 11.35 4.99 -2.08
N HIS A 522 11.19 4.12 -3.09
CA HIS A 522 10.11 4.17 -4.08
C HIS A 522 9.97 5.53 -4.82
N THR A 523 11.04 6.34 -4.91
CA THR A 523 11.03 7.62 -5.63
C THR A 523 12.30 7.87 -6.43
N PHE A 524 12.24 8.79 -7.41
CA PHE A 524 13.40 9.34 -8.10
C PHE A 524 13.16 10.79 -8.57
N VAL A 525 14.21 11.48 -9.01
CA VAL A 525 14.09 12.84 -9.57
C VAL A 525 13.98 12.82 -11.09
N ALA A 526 12.91 13.40 -11.64
CA ALA A 526 12.70 13.57 -13.08
C ALA A 526 12.52 15.06 -13.43
N ASN A 527 13.36 15.60 -14.32
CA ASN A 527 13.39 17.02 -14.71
C ASN A 527 13.36 18.00 -13.52
N GLY A 528 13.97 17.62 -12.38
CA GLY A 528 13.97 18.42 -11.16
C GLY A 528 12.68 18.35 -10.35
N ILE A 529 11.85 17.32 -10.54
CA ILE A 529 10.63 17.04 -9.76
C ILE A 529 10.78 15.65 -9.12
N VAL A 530 10.27 15.44 -7.90
CA VAL A 530 10.25 14.11 -7.25
C VAL A 530 9.03 13.31 -7.75
N VAL A 531 9.25 12.07 -8.19
CA VAL A 531 8.25 11.15 -8.76
C VAL A 531 8.35 9.74 -8.12
N HIS A 532 7.30 8.90 -8.18
CA HIS A 532 7.14 7.63 -7.43
C HIS A 532 7.25 6.33 -8.30
N ASN A 533 7.40 5.14 -7.69
CA ASN A 533 7.63 3.79 -8.29
C ASN A 533 6.50 2.74 -7.99
N THR A 534 6.53 1.51 -8.59
CA THR A 534 5.46 0.47 -8.66
C THR A 534 5.95 -0.99 -8.25
N THR A 535 5.15 -1.89 -7.61
CA THR A 535 5.55 -3.20 -6.94
C THR A 535 4.73 -4.51 -7.28
N MET A 536 4.85 -5.64 -6.53
CA MET A 536 4.56 -7.06 -6.92
C MET A 536 3.17 -7.41 -7.54
N THR A 537 2.02 -7.11 -6.93
CA THR A 537 0.68 -7.43 -7.51
C THR A 537 0.46 -6.69 -8.84
N ASP A 538 1.15 -5.57 -9.02
CA ASP A 538 1.17 -4.80 -10.27
C ASP A 538 1.77 -5.61 -11.43
N SER A 539 2.52 -6.67 -11.14
CA SER A 539 3.16 -7.54 -12.13
C SER A 539 2.21 -8.55 -12.74
N LEU A 540 1.20 -8.99 -11.98
CA LEU A 540 0.14 -9.88 -12.48
C LEU A 540 -0.88 -9.07 -13.30
N LEU A 541 -1.22 -7.88 -12.84
CA LEU A 541 -2.18 -6.98 -13.47
C LEU A 541 -1.64 -6.31 -14.75
N SER A 542 -0.36 -5.91 -14.76
CA SER A 542 0.32 -5.36 -15.95
C SER A 542 0.54 -6.41 -17.05
N GLY A 543 0.67 -7.70 -16.67
CA GLY A 543 0.85 -8.81 -17.60
C GLY A 543 -0.43 -9.28 -18.30
N ALA A 544 -1.61 -9.06 -17.69
CA ALA A 544 -2.90 -9.53 -18.20
C ALA A 544 -3.56 -8.61 -19.24
N GLY A 545 -2.94 -7.48 -19.61
CA GLY A 545 -3.35 -6.68 -20.77
C GLY A 545 -4.59 -5.79 -20.63
N LEU A 546 -5.26 -5.73 -19.47
CA LEU A 546 -6.48 -4.89 -19.30
C LEU A 546 -6.26 -3.44 -18.89
N LEU A 547 -5.14 -3.12 -18.27
CA LEU A 547 -4.91 -1.79 -17.68
C LEU A 547 -3.50 -1.31 -17.96
N SER A 548 -3.34 0.00 -18.15
CA SER A 548 -2.03 0.61 -18.27
C SER A 548 -1.18 0.20 -17.04
N PRO A 549 0.13 -0.01 -17.17
CA PRO A 549 1.00 -0.41 -16.07
C PRO A 549 0.95 0.55 -14.86
N SER A 550 0.43 1.76 -15.06
CA SER A 550 0.22 2.77 -14.02
C SER A 550 -1.11 2.65 -13.24
N LEU A 551 -2.13 1.95 -13.76
CA LEU A 551 -3.34 1.60 -13.00
C LEU A 551 -3.16 0.32 -12.16
N ALA A 552 -2.21 -0.54 -12.57
CA ALA A 552 -1.78 -1.68 -11.76
C ALA A 552 -1.22 -1.20 -10.40
N GLY A 553 -0.40 -0.13 -10.39
CA GLY A 553 0.12 0.49 -9.16
C GLY A 553 -0.92 1.07 -8.21
N THR A 554 -2.16 1.33 -8.67
CA THR A 554 -3.29 1.69 -7.79
C THR A 554 -4.07 0.46 -7.29
N ALA A 555 -3.93 -0.69 -7.94
CA ALA A 555 -4.54 -1.94 -7.50
C ALA A 555 -3.70 -2.68 -6.44
N LEU A 556 -2.44 -2.29 -6.20
CA LEU A 556 -1.72 -2.59 -4.94
C LEU A 556 -2.17 -1.74 -3.75
N ALA A 557 -3.35 -1.13 -3.81
CA ALA A 557 -4.09 -0.71 -2.61
C ALA A 557 -5.00 -1.84 -2.08
N MET A 558 -4.68 -3.12 -2.32
CA MET A 558 -5.39 -4.24 -1.69
C MET A 558 -5.06 -4.40 -0.20
N ASP A 559 -3.93 -3.85 0.25
CA ASP A 559 -3.72 -3.47 1.65
C ASP A 559 -4.16 -2.01 1.83
N PHE A 560 -5.47 -1.78 1.94
CA PHE A 560 -6.06 -0.46 2.16
C PHE A 560 -5.59 0.19 3.49
N MET A 561 -4.93 -0.56 4.38
CA MET A 561 -4.60 -0.14 5.75
C MET A 561 -3.10 -0.20 6.08
N GLU A 562 -2.59 0.89 6.67
CA GLU A 562 -1.23 0.96 7.24
C GLU A 562 -0.92 -0.17 8.25
N GLU A 563 -1.92 -0.70 8.97
CA GLU A 563 -1.77 -1.86 9.85
C GLU A 563 -1.71 -3.21 9.11
N GLU A 564 -2.33 -3.36 7.92
CA GLU A 564 -2.16 -4.57 7.10
C GLU A 564 -0.69 -4.72 6.69
N GLN A 565 -0.05 -3.59 6.34
CA GLN A 565 1.37 -3.51 6.02
C GLN A 565 2.28 -3.67 7.24
N LYS A 566 1.93 -3.08 8.40
CA LYS A 566 2.71 -3.22 9.66
C LYS A 566 2.60 -4.63 10.27
N ARG A 567 1.44 -5.28 10.14
CA ARG A 567 1.17 -6.61 10.74
C ARG A 567 1.35 -7.77 9.76
N GLN A 568 1.61 -7.49 8.47
CA GLN A 568 1.73 -8.48 7.40
C GLN A 568 0.50 -9.41 7.29
N MET A 569 -0.69 -8.84 7.45
CA MET A 569 -1.95 -9.60 7.46
C MET A 569 -3.06 -8.80 6.77
N THR A 570 -3.73 -9.40 5.78
CA THR A 570 -4.89 -8.82 5.08
C THR A 570 -6.12 -8.77 6.01
N ILE A 571 -6.75 -7.60 6.13
CA ILE A 571 -7.91 -7.32 7.01
C ILE A 571 -9.18 -7.11 6.17
N LYS A 572 -9.09 -6.50 4.98
CA LYS A 572 -10.22 -6.31 4.04
C LYS A 572 -10.11 -7.20 2.80
N ALA A 573 -11.24 -7.78 2.38
CA ALA A 573 -11.33 -8.50 1.12
C ALA A 573 -11.53 -7.53 -0.05
N ALA A 574 -10.74 -7.68 -1.11
CA ALA A 574 -10.80 -6.85 -2.31
C ALA A 574 -11.14 -7.70 -3.55
N ASN A 575 -12.06 -7.20 -4.39
CA ASN A 575 -12.53 -7.89 -5.59
C ASN A 575 -12.00 -7.19 -6.84
N VAL A 576 -11.40 -7.95 -7.78
CA VAL A 576 -10.89 -7.45 -9.06
C VAL A 576 -11.22 -8.44 -10.17
N SER A 577 -11.72 -7.96 -11.31
CA SER A 577 -11.89 -8.77 -12.52
C SER A 577 -10.71 -8.56 -13.48
N LEU A 578 -10.17 -9.66 -14.00
CA LEU A 578 -9.07 -9.69 -14.96
C LEU A 578 -9.55 -10.31 -16.27
N TYR A 579 -9.06 -9.83 -17.41
CA TYR A 579 -9.21 -10.50 -18.70
C TYR A 579 -7.87 -11.13 -19.00
N TYR A 580 -7.92 -12.35 -19.49
CA TYR A 580 -6.73 -13.13 -19.77
C TYR A 580 -6.99 -13.95 -21.03
N GLU A 581 -6.12 -13.80 -22.03
CA GLU A 581 -6.16 -14.61 -23.24
C GLU A 581 -5.30 -15.85 -23.05
N HIS A 582 -5.92 -17.02 -23.22
CA HIS A 582 -5.23 -18.30 -23.16
C HIS A 582 -5.59 -19.15 -24.36
N ASN A 583 -4.59 -19.54 -25.16
CA ASN A 583 -4.78 -20.27 -26.43
C ASN A 583 -5.78 -19.58 -27.37
N ASP A 584 -5.63 -18.26 -27.57
CA ASP A 584 -6.49 -17.41 -28.43
C ASP A 584 -7.97 -17.33 -28.00
N LEU A 585 -8.29 -17.78 -26.78
CA LEU A 585 -9.62 -17.66 -26.19
C LEU A 585 -9.61 -16.63 -25.05
N PRO A 586 -10.59 -15.72 -25.01
CA PRO A 586 -10.71 -14.73 -23.94
C PRO A 586 -11.36 -15.34 -22.69
N PHE A 587 -10.78 -15.09 -21.52
CA PHE A 587 -11.32 -15.46 -20.22
C PHE A 587 -11.45 -14.24 -19.32
N VAL A 588 -12.49 -14.23 -18.48
CA VAL A 588 -12.62 -13.28 -17.35
C VAL A 588 -12.37 -14.04 -16.06
N ILE A 589 -11.35 -13.61 -15.30
CA ILE A 589 -10.95 -14.19 -14.02
C ILE A 589 -11.31 -13.18 -12.92
N ASN A 590 -12.28 -13.54 -12.09
CA ASN A 590 -12.62 -12.77 -10.89
C ASN A 590 -11.71 -13.21 -9.74
N LEU A 591 -10.90 -12.28 -9.24
CA LEU A 591 -9.98 -12.48 -8.13
C LEU A 591 -10.54 -11.81 -6.88
N ILE A 592 -10.63 -12.58 -5.79
CA ILE A 592 -11.00 -12.10 -4.46
C ILE A 592 -9.81 -12.33 -3.54
N ASP A 593 -9.29 -11.25 -2.97
CA ASP A 593 -8.28 -11.34 -1.92
C ASP A 593 -8.96 -11.62 -0.57
N THR A 594 -8.50 -12.63 0.17
CA THR A 594 -9.15 -13.11 1.39
C THR A 594 -8.26 -12.94 2.61
N PRO A 595 -8.77 -12.47 3.76
CA PRO A 595 -8.01 -12.39 5.01
C PRO A 595 -7.35 -13.72 5.41
N GLY A 596 -6.11 -13.70 5.87
CA GLY A 596 -5.38 -14.92 6.28
C GLY A 596 -5.55 -15.32 7.76
N HIS A 597 -6.28 -14.53 8.56
CA HIS A 597 -6.35 -14.70 10.02
C HIS A 597 -7.67 -15.30 10.51
N VAL A 598 -7.60 -16.16 11.54
CA VAL A 598 -8.71 -16.94 12.10
C VAL A 598 -9.83 -16.09 12.69
N ASP A 599 -9.50 -14.95 13.28
CA ASP A 599 -10.49 -14.00 13.82
C ASP A 599 -11.40 -13.39 12.73
N PHE A 600 -11.05 -13.57 11.45
CA PHE A 600 -11.86 -13.19 10.30
C PHE A 600 -12.42 -14.39 9.53
N SER A 601 -12.48 -15.58 10.16
CA SER A 601 -12.99 -16.81 9.54
C SER A 601 -14.36 -16.64 8.88
N GLY A 602 -15.26 -15.83 9.46
CA GLY A 602 -16.54 -15.49 8.84
C GLY A 602 -16.41 -14.75 7.50
N LYS A 603 -15.42 -13.85 7.36
CA LYS A 603 -15.13 -13.16 6.09
C LYS A 603 -14.49 -14.12 5.08
N VAL A 604 -13.56 -14.95 5.51
CA VAL A 604 -12.90 -15.96 4.65
C VAL A 604 -13.93 -16.92 4.08
N THR A 605 -14.81 -17.48 4.91
CA THR A 605 -15.86 -18.42 4.50
C THR A 605 -16.83 -17.77 3.51
N ARG A 606 -17.26 -16.52 3.76
CA ARG A 606 -18.10 -15.76 2.82
C ARG A 606 -17.40 -15.51 1.47
N SER A 607 -16.12 -15.18 1.47
CA SER A 607 -15.36 -15.01 0.22
C SER A 607 -15.17 -16.32 -0.53
N LEU A 608 -14.89 -17.42 0.18
CA LEU A 608 -14.77 -18.76 -0.40
C LEU A 608 -16.06 -19.22 -1.08
N ARG A 609 -17.23 -18.82 -0.56
CA ARG A 609 -18.52 -19.08 -1.22
C ARG A 609 -18.66 -18.39 -2.57
N ALA A 610 -18.02 -17.24 -2.75
CA ALA A 610 -18.07 -16.47 -3.99
C ALA A 610 -17.23 -17.08 -5.13
N ILE A 611 -16.22 -17.88 -4.80
CA ILE A 611 -15.20 -18.37 -5.74
C ILE A 611 -15.33 -19.88 -5.98
N ASP A 612 -14.85 -20.33 -7.13
CA ASP A 612 -14.94 -21.74 -7.56
C ASP A 612 -13.58 -22.47 -7.49
N GLY A 613 -12.48 -21.72 -7.37
CA GLY A 613 -11.13 -22.24 -7.18
C GLY A 613 -10.27 -21.30 -6.34
N ALA A 614 -9.25 -21.85 -5.69
CA ALA A 614 -8.36 -21.10 -4.79
C ALA A 614 -6.89 -21.35 -5.16
N VAL A 615 -6.10 -20.29 -5.30
CA VAL A 615 -4.64 -20.39 -5.41
C VAL A 615 -4.05 -20.30 -4.00
N VAL A 616 -3.64 -21.43 -3.44
CA VAL A 616 -3.02 -21.48 -2.12
C VAL A 616 -1.53 -21.16 -2.27
N VAL A 617 -1.09 -20.10 -1.60
CA VAL A 617 0.30 -19.63 -1.66
C VAL A 617 1.09 -20.18 -0.47
N VAL A 618 2.24 -20.78 -0.74
CA VAL A 618 3.14 -21.34 0.28
C VAL A 618 4.54 -20.76 0.11
N ASP A 619 5.15 -20.30 1.21
CA ASP A 619 6.55 -19.87 1.21
C ASP A 619 7.45 -21.10 1.09
N SER A 620 8.37 -21.08 0.13
CA SER A 620 9.32 -22.18 -0.07
C SER A 620 10.31 -22.38 1.10
N VAL A 621 10.50 -21.37 1.96
CA VAL A 621 11.37 -21.43 3.15
C VAL A 621 10.62 -21.94 4.37
N GLU A 622 9.41 -21.44 4.60
CA GLU A 622 8.59 -21.76 5.79
C GLU A 622 7.70 -22.98 5.60
N GLU A 623 7.46 -23.37 4.34
CA GLU A 623 6.71 -24.55 3.93
C GLU A 623 5.24 -24.50 4.37
N VAL A 624 4.56 -25.66 4.42
CA VAL A 624 3.14 -25.72 4.78
C VAL A 624 2.99 -25.39 6.26
N MET A 625 2.46 -24.21 6.53
CA MET A 625 2.20 -23.71 7.88
C MET A 625 0.73 -23.92 8.27
N VAL A 626 0.41 -23.72 9.55
CA VAL A 626 -0.95 -23.96 10.06
C VAL A 626 -1.99 -23.01 9.43
N GLN A 627 -1.57 -21.80 9.03
CA GLN A 627 -2.42 -20.88 8.25
C GLN A 627 -2.76 -21.47 6.88
N THR A 628 -1.77 -22.02 6.17
CA THR A 628 -1.95 -22.73 4.89
C THR A 628 -2.96 -23.87 5.05
N GLU A 629 -2.84 -24.66 6.12
CA GLU A 629 -3.78 -25.73 6.41
C GLU A 629 -5.20 -25.22 6.64
N THR A 630 -5.35 -24.15 7.44
CA THR A 630 -6.66 -23.61 7.81
C THR A 630 -7.42 -23.11 6.59
N VAL A 631 -6.78 -22.30 5.74
CA VAL A 631 -7.42 -21.76 4.53
C VAL A 631 -7.70 -22.86 3.50
N THR A 632 -6.82 -23.86 3.39
CA THR A 632 -7.04 -25.01 2.51
C THR A 632 -8.21 -25.85 2.97
N ARG A 633 -8.32 -26.12 4.27
CA ARG A 633 -9.48 -26.83 4.85
C ARG A 633 -10.79 -26.08 4.59
N GLN A 634 -10.84 -24.78 4.86
CA GLN A 634 -12.05 -23.97 4.63
C GLN A 634 -12.44 -23.97 3.15
N ALA A 635 -11.47 -23.87 2.24
CA ALA A 635 -11.72 -23.99 0.81
C ALA A 635 -12.34 -25.36 0.46
N LEU A 636 -11.79 -26.46 1.00
CA LEU A 636 -12.32 -27.80 0.77
C LEU A 636 -13.72 -28.01 1.37
N GLU A 637 -14.00 -27.45 2.55
CA GLU A 637 -15.32 -27.49 3.20
C GLU A 637 -16.40 -26.80 2.34
N GLU A 638 -16.04 -25.74 1.62
CA GLU A 638 -16.90 -25.02 0.66
C GLU A 638 -16.85 -25.60 -0.77
N ARG A 639 -16.22 -26.79 -0.93
CA ARG A 639 -15.95 -27.46 -2.21
C ARG A 639 -15.28 -26.55 -3.25
N VAL A 640 -14.37 -25.69 -2.81
CA VAL A 640 -13.53 -24.86 -3.68
C VAL A 640 -12.29 -25.65 -4.07
N ARG A 641 -11.99 -25.76 -5.36
CA ARG A 641 -10.84 -26.54 -5.84
C ARG A 641 -9.52 -25.79 -5.58
N PRO A 642 -8.60 -26.33 -4.75
CA PRO A 642 -7.32 -25.67 -4.53
C PRO A 642 -6.30 -26.01 -5.61
N VAL A 643 -5.44 -25.04 -5.93
CA VAL A 643 -4.17 -25.22 -6.66
C VAL A 643 -3.04 -24.60 -5.83
N LEU A 644 -1.81 -25.05 -6.05
CA LEU A 644 -0.68 -24.64 -5.20
C LEU A 644 0.26 -23.70 -5.94
N TYR A 645 0.63 -22.58 -5.31
CA TYR A 645 1.72 -21.72 -5.75
C TYR A 645 2.83 -21.67 -4.70
N ILE A 646 4.02 -22.16 -5.06
CA ILE A 646 5.19 -22.15 -4.17
C ILE A 646 6.02 -20.89 -4.47
N ASN A 647 6.04 -19.96 -3.52
CA ASN A 647 6.61 -18.63 -3.66
C ASN A 647 7.98 -18.51 -2.96
N LYS A 648 8.70 -17.42 -3.25
CA LYS A 648 10.00 -17.07 -2.67
C LYS A 648 11.14 -18.06 -2.96
N ILE A 649 11.08 -18.77 -4.09
CA ILE A 649 12.16 -19.67 -4.53
C ILE A 649 13.51 -18.95 -4.60
N ASP A 650 13.52 -17.63 -4.82
CA ASP A 650 14.72 -16.80 -4.78
C ASP A 650 15.48 -16.87 -3.45
N ARG A 651 14.79 -17.04 -2.32
CA ARG A 651 15.40 -17.15 -0.99
C ARG A 651 16.12 -18.48 -0.79
N LEU A 652 15.59 -19.57 -1.34
CA LEU A 652 16.28 -20.87 -1.33
C LEU A 652 17.65 -20.79 -2.04
N ILE A 653 17.74 -19.94 -3.06
CA ILE A 653 18.95 -19.77 -3.86
C ILE A 653 19.90 -18.73 -3.24
N LYS A 654 19.39 -17.54 -2.88
CA LYS A 654 20.20 -16.42 -2.38
C LYS A 654 20.62 -16.59 -0.92
N GLU A 655 19.71 -17.02 -0.05
CA GLU A 655 19.92 -17.10 1.40
C GLU A 655 20.47 -18.47 1.79
N LEU A 656 19.76 -19.53 1.40
CA LEU A 656 20.12 -20.91 1.78
C LEU A 656 21.15 -21.56 0.85
N LYS A 657 21.45 -20.94 -0.30
CA LYS A 657 22.44 -21.41 -1.29
C LYS A 657 22.25 -22.87 -1.69
N LEU A 658 21.00 -23.30 -1.83
CA LEU A 658 20.67 -24.67 -2.21
C LEU A 658 21.00 -24.92 -3.70
N ASN A 659 21.42 -26.14 -4.00
CA ASN A 659 21.62 -26.59 -5.38
C ASN A 659 20.27 -26.99 -6.05
N PRO A 660 20.21 -27.18 -7.38
CA PRO A 660 18.97 -27.50 -8.08
C PRO A 660 18.26 -28.77 -7.55
N GLU A 661 19.01 -29.79 -7.15
CA GLU A 661 18.49 -31.06 -6.63
C GLU A 661 17.82 -30.86 -5.27
N GLN A 662 18.47 -30.13 -4.36
CA GLN A 662 17.94 -29.76 -3.04
C GLN A 662 16.69 -28.88 -3.14
N ILE A 663 16.62 -27.98 -4.13
CA ILE A 663 15.42 -27.18 -4.38
C ILE A 663 14.27 -28.07 -4.86
N GLN A 664 14.55 -29.03 -5.75
CA GLN A 664 13.55 -30.01 -6.20
C GLN A 664 13.04 -30.88 -5.04
N GLU A 665 13.94 -31.36 -4.17
CA GLU A 665 13.56 -32.12 -2.97
C GLU A 665 12.67 -31.29 -2.04
N ARG A 666 13.01 -30.01 -1.81
CA ARG A 666 12.21 -29.09 -1.00
C ARG A 666 10.81 -28.88 -1.61
N VAL A 667 10.73 -28.63 -2.90
CA VAL A 667 9.46 -28.46 -3.63
C VAL A 667 8.63 -29.74 -3.56
N ALA A 668 9.24 -30.91 -3.76
CA ALA A 668 8.56 -32.19 -3.67
C ALA A 668 7.99 -32.45 -2.27
N ARG A 669 8.73 -32.06 -1.22
CA ARG A 669 8.24 -32.13 0.16
C ARG A 669 7.02 -31.25 0.38
N ILE A 670 7.06 -29.98 -0.03
CA ILE A 670 5.93 -29.05 0.09
C ILE A 670 4.68 -29.61 -0.61
N ILE A 671 4.83 -30.14 -1.82
CA ILE A 671 3.73 -30.77 -2.57
C ILE A 671 3.17 -31.98 -1.83
N LYS A 672 4.05 -32.83 -1.27
CA LYS A 672 3.64 -34.00 -0.48
C LYS A 672 2.85 -33.57 0.76
N ASP A 673 3.34 -32.59 1.51
CA ASP A 673 2.69 -32.10 2.72
C ASP A 673 1.35 -31.44 2.40
N PHE A 674 1.26 -30.69 1.31
CA PHE A 674 0.01 -30.11 0.83
C PHE A 674 -1.00 -31.18 0.39
N ASN A 675 -0.57 -32.23 -0.32
CA ASN A 675 -1.44 -33.35 -0.67
C ASN A 675 -1.90 -34.14 0.55
N ALA A 676 -1.09 -34.24 1.61
CA ALA A 676 -1.53 -34.83 2.86
C ALA A 676 -2.70 -34.06 3.49
N LEU A 677 -2.76 -32.72 3.30
CA LEU A 677 -3.94 -31.94 3.70
C LEU A 677 -5.18 -32.33 2.90
N LEU A 678 -5.04 -32.54 1.59
CA LEU A 678 -6.14 -33.00 0.74
C LEU A 678 -6.61 -34.40 1.15
N ASP A 679 -5.70 -35.31 1.48
CA ASP A 679 -6.04 -36.63 1.99
C ASP A 679 -6.82 -36.57 3.31
N LEU A 680 -6.51 -35.59 4.17
CA LEU A 680 -7.16 -35.39 5.46
C LEU A 680 -8.54 -34.70 5.35
N TYR A 681 -8.67 -33.69 4.50
CA TYR A 681 -9.82 -32.77 4.52
C TYR A 681 -10.74 -32.85 3.31
N ALA A 682 -10.27 -33.35 2.16
CA ALA A 682 -11.12 -33.45 0.98
C ALA A 682 -12.12 -34.61 1.13
N GLU A 683 -13.36 -34.37 0.65
CA GLU A 683 -14.38 -35.40 0.56
C GLU A 683 -13.92 -36.57 -0.34
N PRO A 684 -14.36 -37.82 -0.08
CA PRO A 684 -13.88 -39.00 -0.80
C PRO A 684 -13.95 -38.90 -2.34
N GLU A 685 -14.97 -38.21 -2.86
CA GLU A 685 -15.19 -38.01 -4.29
C GLU A 685 -14.15 -37.10 -4.97
N PHE A 686 -13.56 -36.18 -4.21
CA PHE A 686 -12.60 -35.17 -4.69
C PHE A 686 -11.17 -35.46 -4.27
N ARG A 687 -10.96 -36.26 -3.22
CA ARG A 687 -9.65 -36.52 -2.60
C ARG A 687 -8.55 -36.85 -3.59
N GLU A 688 -8.76 -37.85 -4.45
CA GLU A 688 -7.76 -38.22 -5.46
C GLU A 688 -7.74 -37.27 -6.66
N LYS A 689 -8.91 -36.74 -7.07
CA LYS A 689 -9.03 -35.88 -8.26
C LYS A 689 -8.40 -34.51 -8.07
N TRP A 690 -8.33 -34.02 -6.83
CA TRP A 690 -7.84 -32.67 -6.51
C TRP A 690 -6.39 -32.67 -6.02
N LYS A 691 -5.73 -33.83 -5.92
CA LYS A 691 -4.31 -33.90 -5.64
C LYS A 691 -3.52 -33.03 -6.60
N VAL A 692 -2.59 -32.26 -6.03
CA VAL A 692 -1.76 -31.36 -6.79
C VAL A 692 -0.43 -32.02 -7.10
N SER A 693 0.01 -31.89 -8.35
CA SER A 693 1.35 -32.21 -8.77
C SER A 693 1.83 -31.18 -9.80
N PHE A 694 3.14 -31.07 -9.94
CA PHE A 694 3.72 -30.28 -11.01
C PHE A 694 3.32 -30.83 -12.39
N ALA A 695 3.38 -32.15 -12.57
CA ALA A 695 3.08 -32.82 -13.84
C ALA A 695 1.63 -32.62 -14.33
N THR A 696 0.67 -32.50 -13.42
CA THR A 696 -0.75 -32.24 -13.73
C THR A 696 -1.08 -30.76 -13.91
N ASN A 697 -0.06 -29.90 -13.96
CA ASN A 697 -0.18 -28.45 -14.08
C ASN A 697 -0.96 -27.76 -12.93
N THR A 698 -1.11 -28.44 -11.80
CA THR A 698 -1.83 -27.94 -10.59
C THR A 698 -0.92 -27.28 -9.56
N VAL A 699 0.39 -27.23 -9.85
CA VAL A 699 1.40 -26.56 -9.04
C VAL A 699 2.18 -25.59 -9.92
N ALA A 700 2.22 -24.33 -9.52
CA ALA A 700 3.13 -23.32 -10.04
C ALA A 700 4.19 -22.99 -9.00
N MET A 701 5.36 -22.55 -9.44
CA MET A 701 6.44 -22.15 -8.54
C MET A 701 7.19 -20.95 -9.10
N GLY A 702 7.74 -20.12 -8.23
CA GLY A 702 8.50 -18.96 -8.66
C GLY A 702 8.89 -18.00 -7.56
N SER A 703 9.26 -16.80 -7.99
CA SER A 703 9.43 -15.66 -7.11
C SER A 703 8.50 -14.56 -7.58
N ALA A 704 7.46 -14.28 -6.81
CA ALA A 704 6.59 -13.16 -7.13
C ALA A 704 7.36 -11.83 -7.00
N LYS A 705 8.35 -11.75 -6.09
CA LYS A 705 9.21 -10.57 -5.90
C LYS A 705 10.02 -10.27 -7.16
N ASP A 706 10.62 -11.30 -7.74
CA ASP A 706 11.42 -11.21 -8.96
C ASP A 706 10.57 -11.45 -10.24
N ARG A 707 9.24 -11.57 -10.09
CA ARG A 707 8.19 -11.59 -11.14
C ARG A 707 8.30 -12.71 -12.17
N TRP A 708 8.92 -13.83 -11.81
CA TRP A 708 8.97 -15.02 -12.66
C TRP A 708 8.29 -16.20 -11.98
N GLY A 709 7.77 -17.12 -12.78
CA GLY A 709 7.22 -18.37 -12.32
C GLY A 709 6.93 -19.30 -13.48
N PHE A 710 6.91 -20.60 -13.22
CA PHE A 710 6.51 -21.58 -14.22
C PHE A 710 5.74 -22.73 -13.58
N ASN A 711 4.88 -23.34 -14.39
CA ASN A 711 4.21 -24.61 -14.14
C ASN A 711 4.71 -25.63 -15.18
N ALA A 712 4.19 -26.86 -15.20
CA ALA A 712 4.69 -27.87 -16.14
C ALA A 712 4.48 -27.49 -17.62
N VAL A 713 3.37 -26.81 -17.93
CA VAL A 713 3.07 -26.37 -19.30
C VAL A 713 4.05 -25.31 -19.77
N VAL A 714 4.29 -24.27 -18.96
CA VAL A 714 5.27 -23.21 -19.25
C VAL A 714 6.68 -23.80 -19.32
N ALA A 715 7.06 -24.67 -18.38
CA ALA A 715 8.37 -25.31 -18.38
C ALA A 715 8.61 -26.16 -19.63
N LYS A 716 7.61 -26.93 -20.08
CA LYS A 716 7.70 -27.74 -21.31
C LYS A 716 7.70 -26.89 -22.58
N LYS A 717 6.81 -25.89 -22.66
CA LYS A 717 6.68 -24.98 -23.82
C LYS A 717 7.93 -24.13 -24.03
N LYS A 718 8.56 -23.70 -22.93
CA LYS A 718 9.69 -22.77 -22.96
C LYS A 718 11.04 -23.41 -22.58
N GLY A 719 11.06 -24.70 -22.28
CA GLY A 719 12.28 -25.49 -22.06
C GLY A 719 13.04 -25.18 -20.76
N ILE A 720 12.35 -24.72 -19.72
CA ILE A 720 12.98 -24.20 -18.48
C ILE A 720 13.23 -25.32 -17.47
N LYS A 721 14.43 -25.35 -16.89
CA LYS A 721 14.83 -26.26 -15.81
C LYS A 721 15.27 -25.49 -14.55
N PHE A 722 15.27 -26.16 -13.41
CA PHE A 722 15.78 -25.59 -12.16
C PHE A 722 17.26 -25.21 -12.22
N SER A 723 18.07 -25.92 -13.03
CA SER A 723 19.46 -25.53 -13.30
C SER A 723 19.53 -24.13 -13.88
N ASP A 724 18.60 -23.78 -14.78
CA ASP A 724 18.57 -22.51 -15.48
C ASP A 724 18.12 -21.38 -14.55
N VAL A 725 17.23 -21.70 -13.60
CA VAL A 725 16.82 -20.78 -12.54
C VAL A 725 18.00 -20.46 -11.62
N VAL A 726 18.70 -21.49 -11.12
CA VAL A 726 19.87 -21.30 -10.26
C VAL A 726 20.99 -20.57 -11.00
N ASP A 727 21.26 -20.93 -12.26
CA ASP A 727 22.21 -20.22 -13.13
C ASP A 727 21.83 -18.75 -13.31
N ALA A 728 20.54 -18.46 -13.54
CA ALA A 728 20.06 -17.10 -13.69
C ALA A 728 20.29 -16.25 -12.43
N TYR A 729 20.17 -16.85 -11.24
CA TYR A 729 20.46 -16.16 -9.99
C TYR A 729 21.96 -16.00 -9.70
N LEU A 730 22.78 -17.00 -10.01
CA LEU A 730 24.23 -16.95 -9.80
C LEU A 730 24.93 -16.02 -10.79
N ASN A 731 24.45 -15.96 -12.04
CA ASN A 731 25.04 -15.17 -13.12
C ASN A 731 24.31 -13.85 -13.40
N GLY A 732 23.32 -13.48 -12.58
CA GLY A 732 22.62 -12.19 -12.69
C GLY A 732 21.69 -12.05 -13.92
N LYS A 733 21.16 -13.16 -14.45
CA LYS A 733 20.26 -13.22 -15.61
C LYS A 733 18.76 -13.35 -15.24
N VAL A 734 18.36 -12.91 -14.06
CA VAL A 734 16.98 -13.05 -13.56
C VAL A 734 15.95 -12.34 -14.46
N GLU A 735 16.32 -11.25 -15.15
CA GLU A 735 15.43 -10.58 -16.11
C GLU A 735 15.15 -11.42 -17.37
N GLU A 736 16.10 -12.25 -17.82
CA GLU A 736 15.85 -13.21 -18.90
C GLU A 736 14.84 -14.28 -18.44
N LEU A 737 14.96 -14.73 -17.19
CA LEU A 737 14.04 -15.70 -16.59
C LEU A 737 12.61 -15.14 -16.46
N LYS A 738 12.45 -13.85 -16.12
CA LYS A 738 11.16 -13.17 -16.05
C LYS A 738 10.48 -13.00 -17.41
N ASN A 739 11.24 -12.65 -18.45
CA ASN A 739 10.68 -12.54 -19.80
C ASN A 739 10.36 -13.92 -20.39
N ASN A 740 11.20 -14.92 -20.11
CA ASN A 740 10.96 -16.29 -20.55
C ASN A 740 9.80 -16.93 -19.76
N ALA A 741 9.76 -16.84 -18.44
CA ALA A 741 8.72 -17.41 -17.59
C ALA A 741 8.06 -16.35 -16.71
N PRO A 742 7.20 -15.50 -17.29
CA PRO A 742 6.52 -14.47 -16.52
C PRO A 742 5.51 -15.10 -15.56
N ILE A 743 5.45 -14.59 -14.33
CA ILE A 743 4.64 -15.17 -13.26
C ILE A 743 3.13 -15.27 -13.60
N HIS A 744 2.58 -14.32 -14.35
CA HIS A 744 1.16 -14.32 -14.70
C HIS A 744 0.79 -15.49 -15.62
N GLU A 745 1.66 -15.89 -16.56
CA GLU A 745 1.42 -17.08 -17.40
C GLU A 745 1.39 -18.35 -16.55
N ALA A 746 2.23 -18.43 -15.51
CA ALA A 746 2.24 -19.60 -14.63
C ALA A 746 1.00 -19.70 -13.75
N ILE A 747 0.55 -18.58 -13.17
CA ILE A 747 -0.57 -18.57 -12.22
C ILE A 747 -1.92 -18.49 -12.95
N LEU A 748 -2.12 -17.53 -13.85
CA LEU A 748 -3.39 -17.36 -14.58
C LEU A 748 -3.61 -18.48 -15.59
N GLY A 749 -2.54 -18.94 -16.28
CA GLY A 749 -2.62 -20.11 -17.15
C GLY A 749 -3.00 -21.37 -16.39
N MET A 750 -2.43 -21.59 -15.20
CA MET A 750 -2.84 -22.69 -14.32
C MET A 750 -4.30 -22.54 -13.88
N ALA A 751 -4.75 -21.33 -13.52
CA ALA A 751 -6.12 -21.10 -13.12
C ALA A 751 -7.11 -21.44 -14.25
N VAL A 752 -6.86 -20.97 -15.48
CA VAL A 752 -7.74 -21.25 -16.63
C VAL A 752 -7.76 -22.73 -17.02
N GLU A 753 -6.63 -23.42 -16.98
CA GLU A 753 -6.57 -24.83 -17.39
C GLU A 753 -7.13 -25.79 -16.34
N VAL A 754 -6.97 -25.46 -15.06
CA VAL A 754 -7.28 -26.39 -13.95
C VAL A 754 -8.58 -26.02 -13.25
N MET A 755 -8.86 -24.74 -13.00
CA MET A 755 -10.03 -24.37 -12.20
C MET A 755 -11.32 -24.52 -13.01
N PRO A 756 -12.39 -25.04 -12.40
CA PRO A 756 -13.65 -25.24 -13.11
C PRO A 756 -14.38 -23.90 -13.31
N PRO A 757 -14.99 -23.66 -14.48
CA PRO A 757 -15.88 -22.53 -14.69
C PRO A 757 -17.18 -22.68 -13.87
N PRO A 758 -17.91 -21.57 -13.63
CA PRO A 758 -19.16 -21.53 -12.85
C PRO A 758 -20.15 -22.66 -13.12
N HIS A 759 -20.50 -22.91 -14.38
CA HIS A 759 -21.48 -23.92 -14.78
C HIS A 759 -21.05 -25.37 -14.48
N LYS A 760 -19.75 -25.63 -14.29
CA LYS A 760 -19.25 -26.93 -13.82
C LYS A 760 -19.12 -26.99 -12.31
N ALA A 761 -18.70 -25.88 -11.70
CA ALA A 761 -18.51 -25.79 -10.26
C ALA A 761 -19.83 -25.85 -9.49
N GLN A 762 -20.85 -25.13 -9.97
CA GLN A 762 -22.16 -25.02 -9.32
C GLN A 762 -22.86 -26.38 -9.15
N VAL A 763 -22.64 -27.33 -10.06
CA VAL A 763 -23.22 -28.68 -10.00
C VAL A 763 -22.90 -29.40 -8.69
N TYR A 764 -21.66 -29.31 -8.22
CA TYR A 764 -21.25 -29.96 -6.97
C TYR A 764 -21.16 -28.99 -5.79
N ARG A 765 -21.12 -27.67 -6.02
CA ARG A 765 -21.08 -26.67 -4.94
C ARG A 765 -22.46 -26.39 -4.36
N ILE A 766 -23.50 -26.21 -5.18
CA ILE A 766 -24.86 -25.85 -4.71
C ILE A 766 -25.41 -26.82 -3.65
N PRO A 767 -25.30 -28.16 -3.81
CA PRO A 767 -25.78 -29.10 -2.78
C PRO A 767 -25.07 -28.96 -1.43
N LYS A 768 -23.91 -28.31 -1.39
CA LYS A 768 -23.12 -28.09 -0.16
C LYS A 768 -23.41 -26.73 0.47
N ILE A 769 -23.47 -25.68 -0.36
CA ILE A 769 -23.54 -24.28 0.09
C ILE A 769 -24.97 -23.75 0.23
N TRP A 770 -25.98 -24.52 -0.21
CA TRP A 770 -27.39 -24.18 -0.10
C TRP A 770 -28.18 -25.34 0.51
N HIS A 771 -28.97 -25.06 1.53
CA HIS A 771 -29.75 -26.06 2.28
C HIS A 771 -31.18 -26.28 1.76
N GLY A 772 -31.54 -25.65 0.64
CA GLY A 772 -32.79 -25.96 -0.06
C GLY A 772 -32.71 -27.26 -0.83
N ASP A 773 -33.86 -27.73 -1.34
CA ASP A 773 -33.93 -28.94 -2.16
C ASP A 773 -33.21 -28.74 -3.51
N PRO A 774 -32.10 -29.43 -3.78
CA PRO A 774 -31.36 -29.30 -5.05
C PRO A 774 -32.18 -29.69 -6.28
N ASP A 775 -33.21 -30.51 -6.12
CA ASP A 775 -34.09 -30.96 -7.21
C ASP A 775 -35.26 -29.99 -7.46
N SER A 776 -35.43 -28.98 -6.60
CA SER A 776 -36.41 -27.90 -6.81
C SER A 776 -36.10 -27.07 -8.06
N GLU A 777 -37.11 -26.34 -8.55
CA GLU A 777 -36.95 -25.39 -9.67
C GLU A 777 -35.78 -24.42 -9.46
N TYR A 778 -35.65 -23.88 -8.25
CA TYR A 778 -34.56 -22.96 -7.89
C TYR A 778 -33.21 -23.66 -7.76
N GLY A 779 -33.18 -24.87 -7.18
CA GLY A 779 -31.99 -25.70 -7.10
C GLY A 779 -31.42 -26.03 -8.48
N GLN A 780 -32.29 -26.44 -9.40
CA GLN A 780 -31.94 -26.75 -10.78
C GLN A 780 -31.51 -25.51 -11.57
N ALA A 781 -32.15 -24.35 -11.35
CA ALA A 781 -31.73 -23.08 -11.95
C ALA A 781 -30.30 -22.70 -11.54
N MET A 782 -29.96 -22.87 -10.25
CA MET A 782 -28.60 -22.64 -9.75
C MET A 782 -27.61 -23.70 -10.23
N ILE A 783 -27.97 -24.98 -10.23
CA ILE A 783 -27.08 -26.06 -10.70
C ILE A 783 -26.71 -25.87 -12.18
N LYS A 784 -27.68 -25.46 -13.01
CA LYS A 784 -27.48 -25.22 -14.45
C LYS A 784 -26.83 -23.87 -14.76
N CYS A 785 -26.68 -22.99 -13.76
CA CYS A 785 -26.25 -21.60 -13.96
C CYS A 785 -27.14 -20.91 -15.01
N ASP A 786 -28.46 -21.00 -14.84
CA ASP A 786 -29.44 -20.53 -15.82
C ASP A 786 -29.62 -19.00 -15.78
N ASP A 787 -29.25 -18.33 -16.86
CA ASP A 787 -29.39 -16.88 -17.03
C ASP A 787 -30.86 -16.42 -17.07
N LYS A 788 -31.80 -17.32 -17.41
CA LYS A 788 -33.25 -17.05 -17.50
C LYS A 788 -34.01 -17.43 -16.22
N GLY A 789 -33.33 -18.05 -15.26
CA GLY A 789 -33.90 -18.36 -13.95
C GLY A 789 -34.19 -17.11 -13.12
N PRO A 790 -34.79 -17.27 -11.92
CA PRO A 790 -34.91 -16.16 -10.97
C PRO A 790 -33.53 -15.68 -10.53
N VAL A 791 -33.42 -14.38 -10.22
CA VAL A 791 -32.21 -13.78 -9.66
C VAL A 791 -32.01 -14.41 -8.28
N LEU A 792 -30.94 -15.17 -8.11
CA LEU A 792 -30.56 -15.80 -6.84
C LEU A 792 -29.08 -15.50 -6.57
N MET A 793 -28.81 -14.67 -5.57
CA MET A 793 -27.48 -14.15 -5.29
C MET A 793 -27.16 -14.23 -3.79
N SER A 794 -25.94 -14.67 -3.47
CA SER A 794 -25.38 -14.61 -2.12
C SER A 794 -24.49 -13.37 -1.99
N VAL A 795 -24.80 -12.47 -1.07
CA VAL A 795 -23.98 -11.28 -0.78
C VAL A 795 -22.81 -11.68 0.10
N THR A 796 -21.59 -11.41 -0.36
CA THR A 796 -20.35 -11.87 0.31
C THR A 796 -19.61 -10.72 0.97
N ASN A 797 -19.67 -9.52 0.38
CA ASN A 797 -19.02 -8.33 0.88
C ASN A 797 -19.94 -7.11 0.76
N ILE A 798 -19.84 -6.19 1.73
CA ILE A 798 -20.51 -4.90 1.70
C ILE A 798 -19.48 -3.81 1.90
N VAL A 799 -19.55 -2.80 1.04
CA VAL A 799 -18.74 -1.60 1.15
C VAL A 799 -19.66 -0.39 1.14
N VAL A 800 -19.55 0.47 2.15
CA VAL A 800 -20.27 1.75 2.15
C VAL A 800 -19.39 2.82 1.51
N ASP A 801 -19.75 3.21 0.29
CA ASP A 801 -19.08 4.22 -0.51
C ASP A 801 -19.61 5.64 -0.20
N PRO A 802 -18.74 6.66 -0.06
CA PRO A 802 -19.18 8.03 0.24
C PRO A 802 -20.06 8.68 -0.83
N GLN A 803 -19.92 8.29 -2.10
CA GLN A 803 -20.68 8.86 -3.23
C GLN A 803 -21.85 7.95 -3.61
N ALA A 804 -21.63 6.63 -3.59
CA ALA A 804 -22.55 5.64 -4.12
C ALA A 804 -23.44 4.95 -3.06
N GLY A 805 -23.21 5.22 -1.78
CA GLY A 805 -23.93 4.59 -0.67
C GLY A 805 -23.52 3.13 -0.46
N VAL A 806 -24.47 2.29 -0.03
CA VAL A 806 -24.21 0.87 0.24
C VAL A 806 -24.04 0.09 -1.06
N VAL A 807 -22.90 -0.58 -1.21
CA VAL A 807 -22.58 -1.45 -2.35
C VAL A 807 -22.50 -2.89 -1.86
N ALA A 808 -23.42 -3.73 -2.34
CA ALA A 808 -23.46 -5.15 -2.08
C ALA A 808 -22.76 -5.92 -3.19
N THR A 809 -21.71 -6.65 -2.84
CA THR A 809 -20.98 -7.51 -3.77
C THR A 809 -21.19 -8.96 -3.38
N GLY A 810 -21.41 -9.81 -4.36
CA GLY A 810 -21.76 -11.21 -4.11
C GLY A 810 -21.75 -12.05 -5.37
N ARG A 811 -22.01 -13.34 -5.23
CA ARG A 811 -22.07 -14.28 -6.36
C ARG A 811 -23.50 -14.48 -6.82
N LEU A 812 -23.77 -14.22 -8.09
CA LEU A 812 -25.03 -14.51 -8.75
C LEU A 812 -25.02 -15.98 -9.23
N PHE A 813 -25.87 -16.83 -8.66
CA PHE A 813 -25.92 -18.26 -8.98
C PHE A 813 -26.94 -18.59 -10.07
N SER A 814 -28.00 -17.79 -10.20
CA SER A 814 -29.07 -17.95 -11.19
C SER A 814 -29.64 -16.59 -11.56
N GLY A 815 -30.17 -16.48 -12.78
CA GLY A 815 -30.85 -15.32 -13.33
C GLY A 815 -29.94 -14.22 -13.83
N THR A 816 -30.55 -13.14 -14.31
CA THR A 816 -29.86 -11.93 -14.78
C THR A 816 -30.34 -10.74 -13.96
N VAL A 817 -29.43 -10.07 -13.26
CA VAL A 817 -29.75 -8.85 -12.50
C VAL A 817 -29.61 -7.64 -13.41
N THR A 818 -30.57 -6.72 -13.36
CA THR A 818 -30.59 -5.49 -14.19
C THR A 818 -30.80 -4.24 -13.34
N ASP A 819 -30.45 -3.07 -13.88
CA ASP A 819 -30.77 -1.79 -13.27
C ASP A 819 -32.29 -1.65 -13.04
N GLY A 820 -32.67 -1.24 -11.85
CA GLY A 820 -34.07 -1.09 -11.44
C GLY A 820 -34.77 -2.36 -10.98
N GLU A 821 -34.08 -3.52 -10.96
CA GLU A 821 -34.67 -4.82 -10.60
C GLU A 821 -35.12 -4.82 -9.12
N PRO A 822 -36.38 -5.17 -8.81
CA PRO A 822 -36.84 -5.37 -7.45
C PRO A 822 -36.32 -6.70 -6.91
N VAL A 823 -35.72 -6.67 -5.72
CA VAL A 823 -35.16 -7.85 -5.07
C VAL A 823 -35.63 -7.95 -3.62
N TYR A 824 -35.78 -9.17 -3.13
CA TYR A 824 -36.08 -9.48 -1.74
C TYR A 824 -34.78 -9.79 -1.01
N LEU A 825 -34.59 -9.11 0.13
CA LEU A 825 -33.58 -9.41 1.13
C LEU A 825 -34.19 -10.50 2.04
N ILE A 826 -33.88 -11.76 1.76
CA ILE A 826 -34.57 -12.92 2.35
C ILE A 826 -34.33 -13.02 3.87
N ASN A 827 -33.09 -12.83 4.32
CA ASN A 827 -32.71 -12.87 5.72
C ASN A 827 -33.27 -11.66 6.48
N SER A 828 -33.13 -10.47 5.91
CA SER A 828 -33.62 -9.22 6.51
C SER A 828 -35.14 -9.01 6.34
N ARG A 829 -35.83 -9.89 5.62
CA ARG A 829 -37.28 -9.87 5.34
C ARG A 829 -37.79 -8.53 4.80
N THR A 830 -36.96 -7.85 4.01
CA THR A 830 -37.26 -6.54 3.43
C THR A 830 -37.17 -6.58 1.91
N GLN A 831 -37.78 -5.61 1.24
CA GLN A 831 -37.62 -5.41 -0.20
C GLN A 831 -36.59 -4.32 -0.45
N GLY A 832 -35.77 -4.53 -1.48
CA GLY A 832 -34.84 -3.55 -2.01
C GLY A 832 -35.03 -3.39 -3.51
N ARG A 833 -34.44 -2.33 -4.06
CA ARG A 833 -34.40 -2.11 -5.51
C ARG A 833 -32.96 -1.85 -5.91
N VAL A 834 -32.47 -2.64 -6.87
CA VAL A 834 -31.14 -2.42 -7.44
C VAL A 834 -31.19 -1.13 -8.25
N GLN A 835 -30.40 -0.13 -7.87
CA GLN A 835 -30.31 1.12 -8.63
C GLN A 835 -29.39 0.95 -9.83
N GLN A 836 -28.22 0.36 -9.60
CA GLN A 836 -27.20 0.16 -10.63
C GLN A 836 -26.47 -1.18 -10.42
N VAL A 837 -26.19 -1.85 -11.52
CA VAL A 837 -25.36 -3.06 -11.60
C VAL A 837 -23.98 -2.69 -12.14
N ALA A 838 -22.94 -3.00 -11.38
CA ALA A 838 -21.55 -2.73 -11.75
C ALA A 838 -20.67 -3.98 -11.62
N ILE A 839 -19.51 -3.95 -12.28
CA ILE A 839 -18.42 -4.91 -12.10
C ILE A 839 -17.16 -4.20 -11.62
N TYR A 840 -16.25 -4.93 -10.97
CA TYR A 840 -14.96 -4.39 -10.57
C TYR A 840 -13.94 -4.54 -11.71
N MET A 841 -13.49 -3.43 -12.30
CA MET A 841 -12.36 -3.39 -13.25
C MET A 841 -11.16 -2.76 -12.55
N GLY A 842 -10.23 -3.60 -12.08
CA GLY A 842 -9.20 -3.14 -11.14
C GLY A 842 -9.82 -2.56 -9.87
N PRO A 843 -9.36 -1.41 -9.35
CA PRO A 843 -9.93 -0.77 -8.17
C PRO A 843 -11.22 0.04 -8.44
N GLN A 844 -11.62 0.18 -9.71
CA GLN A 844 -12.78 0.98 -10.12
C GLN A 844 -13.99 0.08 -10.38
N ARG A 845 -15.19 0.64 -10.20
CA ARG A 845 -16.45 0.00 -10.55
C ARG A 845 -16.94 0.58 -11.86
N GLU A 846 -17.20 -0.29 -12.83
CA GLU A 846 -17.79 0.08 -14.11
C GLU A 846 -19.25 -0.35 -14.14
N ILE A 847 -20.15 0.58 -14.47
CA ILE A 847 -21.59 0.32 -14.55
C ILE A 847 -21.87 -0.42 -15.86
N VAL A 848 -22.42 -1.63 -15.76
CA VAL A 848 -22.71 -2.51 -16.89
C VAL A 848 -24.20 -2.61 -17.20
N GLY A 849 -25.05 -2.18 -16.25
CA GLY A 849 -26.51 -2.16 -16.38
C GLY A 849 -27.20 -3.52 -16.24
N HIS A 850 -26.51 -4.62 -16.56
CA HIS A 850 -26.98 -5.97 -16.32
C HIS A 850 -25.83 -6.98 -16.18
N LEU A 851 -26.05 -8.08 -15.46
CA LEU A 851 -25.09 -9.17 -15.33
C LEU A 851 -25.80 -10.52 -15.13
N SER A 852 -25.34 -11.56 -15.83
CA SER A 852 -25.97 -12.89 -15.83
C SER A 852 -25.32 -13.87 -14.84
N ALA A 853 -25.90 -15.06 -14.70
CA ALA A 853 -25.52 -16.05 -13.72
C ALA A 853 -24.05 -16.48 -13.87
N GLY A 854 -23.40 -16.80 -12.74
CA GLY A 854 -21.99 -17.19 -12.68
C GLY A 854 -21.02 -16.02 -12.46
N ASN A 855 -21.51 -14.77 -12.49
CA ASN A 855 -20.68 -13.58 -12.27
C ASN A 855 -20.77 -13.02 -10.84
N ILE A 856 -19.90 -12.06 -10.53
CA ILE A 856 -19.83 -11.38 -9.23
C ILE A 856 -20.23 -9.90 -9.40
N PRO A 857 -21.53 -9.55 -9.39
CA PRO A 857 -21.96 -8.17 -9.50
C PRO A 857 -21.71 -7.36 -8.23
N ALA A 858 -21.48 -6.06 -8.41
CA ALA A 858 -21.59 -5.03 -7.39
C ALA A 858 -22.92 -4.29 -7.58
N LEU A 859 -23.84 -4.46 -6.63
CA LEU A 859 -25.18 -3.89 -6.67
C LEU A 859 -25.26 -2.65 -5.77
N LEU A 860 -25.70 -1.54 -6.35
CA LEU A 860 -25.88 -0.26 -5.66
C LEU A 860 -27.35 -0.01 -5.32
N GLY A 861 -27.61 0.75 -4.25
CA GLY A 861 -28.95 1.22 -3.87
C GLY A 861 -29.69 0.34 -2.87
N LEU A 862 -29.04 -0.69 -2.30
CA LEU A 862 -29.60 -1.59 -1.30
C LEU A 862 -29.18 -1.15 0.12
N GLU A 863 -29.92 -0.24 0.76
CA GLU A 863 -29.49 0.38 2.03
C GLU A 863 -29.44 -0.57 3.24
N ASN A 864 -30.33 -1.57 3.28
CA ASN A 864 -30.49 -2.48 4.43
C ASN A 864 -29.82 -3.85 4.23
N VAL A 865 -29.04 -4.01 3.16
CA VAL A 865 -28.34 -5.27 2.89
C VAL A 865 -27.21 -5.49 3.89
N LYS A 866 -27.01 -6.73 4.32
CA LYS A 866 -25.93 -7.16 5.23
C LYS A 866 -25.02 -8.20 4.57
N ALA A 867 -23.76 -8.30 5.02
CA ALA A 867 -22.87 -9.34 4.52
C ALA A 867 -23.43 -10.73 4.92
N GLY A 868 -23.52 -11.65 3.96
CA GLY A 868 -24.19 -12.95 4.14
C GLY A 868 -25.69 -12.96 3.83
N GLU A 869 -26.27 -11.83 3.39
CA GLU A 869 -27.66 -11.74 2.94
C GLU A 869 -27.89 -12.53 1.63
N THR A 870 -29.07 -13.14 1.52
CA THR A 870 -29.54 -13.75 0.27
C THR A 870 -30.47 -12.79 -0.46
N LEU A 871 -30.11 -12.44 -1.70
CA LEU A 871 -30.93 -11.66 -2.61
C LEU A 871 -31.67 -12.59 -3.57
N ALA A 872 -32.99 -12.46 -3.63
CA ALA A 872 -33.82 -13.22 -4.55
C ALA A 872 -34.87 -12.35 -5.23
N SER A 873 -35.19 -12.59 -6.51
CA SER A 873 -36.37 -11.96 -7.15
C SER A 873 -37.69 -12.60 -6.69
N VAL A 874 -37.63 -13.75 -6.01
CA VAL A 874 -38.77 -14.47 -5.44
C VAL A 874 -38.81 -14.35 -3.92
N LYS A 875 -40.01 -14.21 -3.35
CA LYS A 875 -40.20 -13.97 -1.90
C LYS A 875 -39.99 -15.22 -1.04
N GLN A 876 -40.33 -16.40 -1.57
CA GLN A 876 -40.23 -17.67 -0.85
C GLN A 876 -39.01 -18.45 -1.37
N PHE A 877 -37.84 -18.08 -0.87
CA PHE A 877 -36.57 -18.76 -1.16
C PHE A 877 -35.89 -19.16 0.15
N VAL A 878 -35.33 -20.37 0.18
CA VAL A 878 -34.49 -20.80 1.30
C VAL A 878 -33.16 -20.04 1.18
N PRO A 879 -32.70 -19.29 2.19
CA PRO A 879 -31.44 -18.55 2.07
C PRO A 879 -30.23 -19.50 1.90
N PHE A 880 -29.16 -19.04 1.23
CA PHE A 880 -27.86 -19.75 1.15
C PHE A 880 -27.32 -20.09 2.53
N GLU A 881 -27.53 -19.17 3.46
CA GLU A 881 -27.54 -19.46 4.88
C GLU A 881 -28.38 -18.37 5.56
N ALA A 882 -29.21 -18.75 6.53
CA ALA A 882 -29.51 -17.82 7.62
C ALA A 882 -28.17 -17.53 8.29
N VAL A 883 -27.87 -16.28 8.62
CA VAL A 883 -26.79 -16.11 9.59
C VAL A 883 -27.33 -16.61 10.92
N HIS A 884 -27.20 -17.91 11.16
CA HIS A 884 -27.04 -18.42 12.50
C HIS A 884 -25.70 -17.87 12.96
N TYR A 885 -25.70 -16.66 13.50
CA TYR A 885 -24.69 -16.28 14.47
C TYR A 885 -24.89 -17.24 15.64
N VAL A 886 -24.26 -18.43 15.58
CA VAL A 886 -24.21 -19.37 16.71
C VAL A 886 -23.46 -18.74 17.89
N THR A 887 -22.80 -17.60 17.65
CA THR A 887 -21.92 -16.95 18.60
C THR A 887 -22.45 -15.56 18.91
N GLU A 888 -23.07 -15.43 20.09
CA GLU A 888 -23.32 -14.11 20.68
C GLU A 888 -21.98 -13.37 20.81
N PRO A 889 -21.94 -12.04 20.61
CA PRO A 889 -20.76 -11.28 20.96
C PRO A 889 -20.53 -11.43 22.46
N VAL A 890 -19.35 -11.92 22.85
CA VAL A 890 -19.03 -12.31 24.24
C VAL A 890 -18.14 -11.29 24.94
N VAL A 891 -17.53 -10.38 24.18
CA VAL A 891 -16.68 -9.30 24.70
C VAL A 891 -17.27 -7.96 24.28
N THR A 892 -17.33 -7.01 25.21
CA THR A 892 -17.80 -5.65 24.97
C THR A 892 -16.76 -4.64 25.44
N ILE A 893 -16.67 -3.52 24.75
CA ILE A 893 -15.97 -2.30 25.20
C ILE A 893 -16.92 -1.12 25.08
N ALA A 894 -16.75 -0.13 25.97
CA ALA A 894 -17.33 1.19 25.80
C ALA A 894 -16.42 2.02 24.90
N VAL A 895 -17.01 2.77 23.97
CA VAL A 895 -16.33 3.63 23.00
C VAL A 895 -16.97 5.00 23.07
N GLU A 896 -16.18 6.01 23.41
CA GLU A 896 -16.63 7.39 23.42
C GLU A 896 -15.73 8.24 22.54
N PRO A 897 -16.27 9.24 21.83
CA PRO A 897 -15.42 10.19 21.15
C PRO A 897 -14.75 11.08 22.19
N LYS A 898 -13.46 11.39 21.98
CA LYS A 898 -12.73 12.31 22.86
C LYS A 898 -13.35 13.71 22.90
N PHE A 899 -14.08 14.08 21.86
CA PHE A 899 -14.83 15.34 21.76
C PHE A 899 -16.31 15.08 21.51
N ASN A 900 -17.20 15.62 22.36
CA ASN A 900 -18.65 15.40 22.26
C ASN A 900 -19.27 15.83 20.92
N ARG A 901 -18.66 16.77 20.19
CA ARG A 901 -19.11 17.20 18.86
C ARG A 901 -19.06 16.08 17.81
N ASP A 902 -18.20 15.09 18.02
CA ASP A 902 -17.98 13.98 17.08
C ASP A 902 -18.94 12.81 17.35
N LEU A 903 -19.82 12.92 18.36
CA LEU A 903 -20.79 11.89 18.72
C LEU A 903 -21.70 11.46 17.55
N PRO A 904 -22.32 12.38 16.78
CA PRO A 904 -23.17 11.97 15.65
C PRO A 904 -22.39 11.18 14.59
N LYS A 905 -21.14 11.57 14.35
CA LYS A 905 -20.24 10.89 13.42
C LYS A 905 -19.84 9.50 13.97
N LEU A 906 -19.67 9.34 15.28
CA LEU A 906 -19.35 8.05 15.90
C LEU A 906 -20.52 7.08 15.69
N VAL A 907 -21.76 7.52 15.90
CA VAL A 907 -22.96 6.69 15.67
C VAL A 907 -23.03 6.22 14.23
N GLU A 908 -22.76 7.11 13.28
CA GLU A 908 -22.72 6.77 11.85
C GLU A 908 -21.64 5.72 11.53
N ILE A 909 -20.44 5.86 12.09
CA ILE A 909 -19.34 4.91 11.90
C ILE A 909 -19.65 3.56 12.54
N LEU A 910 -20.17 3.55 13.77
CA LEU A 910 -20.57 2.33 14.48
C LEU A 910 -21.65 1.56 13.68
N ARG A 911 -22.64 2.28 13.16
CA ARG A 911 -23.66 1.70 12.27
C ARG A 911 -23.03 1.12 11.00
N LYS A 912 -22.10 1.84 10.37
CA LYS A 912 -21.37 1.37 9.18
C LYS A 912 -20.57 0.10 9.48
N LEU A 913 -19.88 0.04 10.62
CA LEU A 913 -19.11 -1.14 11.03
C LEU A 913 -19.99 -2.37 11.26
N SER A 914 -21.17 -2.20 11.85
CA SER A 914 -22.13 -3.30 12.05
C SER A 914 -22.73 -3.80 10.73
N LEU A 915 -22.84 -2.95 9.70
CA LEU A 915 -23.25 -3.36 8.35
C LEU A 915 -22.13 -4.13 7.60
N GLU A 916 -20.88 -3.68 7.73
CA GLU A 916 -19.70 -4.34 7.13
C GLU A 916 -19.36 -5.67 7.83
N ASP A 917 -19.45 -5.70 9.15
CA ASP A 917 -19.20 -6.88 9.98
C ASP A 917 -20.35 -7.13 10.95
N PRO A 918 -21.28 -8.01 10.60
CA PRO A 918 -22.43 -8.30 11.44
C PRO A 918 -22.10 -8.94 12.81
N ASN A 919 -20.88 -9.47 12.98
CA ASN A 919 -20.41 -9.97 14.27
C ASN A 919 -20.05 -8.84 15.26
N LEU A 920 -20.08 -7.58 14.80
CA LEU A 920 -19.97 -6.39 15.63
C LEU A 920 -21.37 -5.85 15.93
N VAL A 921 -21.78 -5.96 17.20
CA VAL A 921 -23.05 -5.45 17.69
C VAL A 921 -22.81 -4.16 18.46
N THR A 922 -23.51 -3.10 18.07
CA THR A 922 -23.39 -1.78 18.69
C THR A 922 -24.67 -1.46 19.47
N SER A 923 -24.56 -1.03 20.71
CA SER A 923 -25.67 -0.63 21.56
C SER A 923 -25.35 0.65 22.32
N ILE A 924 -26.38 1.32 22.86
CA ILE A 924 -26.22 2.51 23.70
C ILE A 924 -26.67 2.13 25.11
N ASN A 925 -25.86 2.44 26.11
CA ASN A 925 -26.27 2.36 27.49
C ASN A 925 -27.12 3.59 27.82
N GLU A 926 -28.43 3.43 28.00
CA GLU A 926 -29.37 4.53 28.25
C GLU A 926 -29.13 5.23 29.60
N GLU A 927 -28.53 4.53 30.57
CA GLU A 927 -28.26 5.07 31.92
C GLU A 927 -26.97 5.89 31.98
N THR A 928 -25.91 5.43 31.32
CA THR A 928 -24.60 6.12 31.33
C THR A 928 -24.38 7.01 30.11
N GLY A 929 -25.15 6.82 29.04
CA GLY A 929 -24.94 7.49 27.75
C GLY A 929 -23.76 6.93 26.95
N GLU A 930 -23.10 5.88 27.43
CA GLU A 930 -21.93 5.26 26.80
C GLU A 930 -22.35 4.41 25.58
N TYR A 931 -21.57 4.48 24.51
CA TYR A 931 -21.76 3.62 23.34
C TYR A 931 -20.95 2.35 23.51
N LEU A 932 -21.58 1.20 23.39
CA LEU A 932 -20.98 -0.11 23.56
C LEU A 932 -20.80 -0.77 22.19
N ILE A 933 -19.62 -1.34 21.95
CA ILE A 933 -19.37 -2.23 20.82
C ILE A 933 -18.99 -3.61 21.34
N SER A 934 -19.71 -4.62 20.88
CA SER A 934 -19.58 -6.00 21.30
C SER A 934 -19.15 -6.85 20.12
N GLY A 935 -18.22 -7.77 20.35
CA GLY A 935 -17.65 -8.62 19.32
C GLY A 935 -17.26 -10.00 19.85
N MET A 936 -16.64 -10.77 18.95
CA MET A 936 -16.26 -12.16 19.18
C MET A 936 -15.07 -12.35 20.14
N GLY A 937 -14.23 -11.33 20.31
CA GLY A 937 -13.00 -11.39 21.08
C GLY A 937 -12.25 -10.06 21.08
N THR A 938 -11.15 -9.98 21.82
CA THR A 938 -10.38 -8.74 22.01
C THR A 938 -9.74 -8.22 20.73
N LEU A 939 -9.15 -9.10 19.90
CA LEU A 939 -8.54 -8.67 18.64
C LEU A 939 -9.58 -8.09 17.67
N HIS A 940 -10.78 -8.67 17.64
CA HIS A 940 -11.87 -8.20 16.80
C HIS A 940 -12.28 -6.76 17.17
N LEU A 941 -12.36 -6.46 18.47
CA LEU A 941 -12.67 -5.12 18.97
C LEU A 941 -11.51 -4.13 18.78
N GLU A 942 -10.25 -4.58 18.90
CA GLU A 942 -9.08 -3.74 18.65
C GLU A 942 -9.03 -3.26 17.18
N ILE A 943 -9.37 -4.16 16.26
CA ILE A 943 -9.43 -3.81 14.84
C ILE A 943 -10.61 -2.88 14.57
N ALA A 944 -11.78 -3.11 15.19
CA ALA A 944 -12.90 -2.17 15.11
C ALA A 944 -12.51 -0.77 15.59
N ASN A 945 -11.79 -0.65 16.71
CA ASN A 945 -11.28 0.63 17.21
C ASN A 945 -10.33 1.31 16.22
N THR A 946 -9.45 0.53 15.60
CA THR A 946 -8.51 1.03 14.58
C THR A 946 -9.24 1.56 13.35
N LEU A 947 -10.33 0.91 12.93
CA LEU A 947 -11.17 1.38 11.83
C LEU A 947 -11.86 2.71 12.16
N ILE A 948 -12.29 2.89 13.42
CA ILE A 948 -12.89 4.14 13.88
C ILE A 948 -11.83 5.26 13.88
N THR A 949 -10.65 5.03 14.45
CA THR A 949 -9.59 6.06 14.54
C THR A 949 -9.11 6.56 13.18
N LYS A 950 -9.08 5.68 12.17
CA LYS A 950 -8.74 6.02 10.80
C LYS A 950 -9.67 6.99 10.09
N THR A 951 -10.88 7.17 10.59
CA THR A 951 -11.79 8.21 10.07
C THR A 951 -11.38 9.63 10.51
N GLY A 952 -10.23 9.75 11.19
CA GLY A 952 -9.74 10.97 11.82
C GLY A 952 -10.40 11.25 13.17
N MET A 953 -11.10 10.27 13.76
CA MET A 953 -11.82 10.42 15.02
C MET A 953 -10.99 9.90 16.19
N GLU A 954 -10.71 10.76 17.17
CA GLU A 954 -10.08 10.31 18.41
C GLU A 954 -11.15 9.70 19.33
N ILE A 955 -10.97 8.43 19.71
CA ILE A 955 -11.85 7.70 20.63
C ILE A 955 -11.13 7.29 21.90
N VAL A 956 -11.89 7.16 22.99
CA VAL A 956 -11.48 6.59 24.26
C VAL A 956 -12.24 5.28 24.45
N THR A 957 -11.53 4.20 24.77
CA THR A 957 -12.10 2.86 24.90
C THR A 957 -11.90 2.32 26.31
N SER A 958 -12.93 1.69 26.88
CA SER A 958 -12.79 1.00 28.18
C SER A 958 -12.06 -0.34 28.03
N LYS A 959 -11.72 -0.97 29.16
CA LYS A 959 -11.17 -2.33 29.14
C LYS A 959 -12.23 -3.32 28.66
N PRO A 960 -11.86 -4.36 27.88
CA PRO A 960 -12.79 -5.39 27.45
C PRO A 960 -13.42 -6.09 28.64
N ILE A 961 -14.74 -6.20 28.61
CA ILE A 961 -15.54 -6.90 29.62
C ILE A 961 -16.24 -8.09 28.98
N VAL A 962 -16.35 -9.19 29.74
CA VAL A 962 -17.16 -10.34 29.33
C VAL A 962 -18.62 -10.09 29.66
N ILE A 963 -19.50 -10.45 28.74
CA ILE A 963 -20.96 -10.45 28.95
C ILE A 963 -21.34 -11.72 29.71
N TYR A 964 -22.01 -11.58 30.84
CA TYR A 964 -22.57 -12.68 31.61
C TYR A 964 -24.08 -12.78 31.39
N ARG A 965 -24.68 -13.90 31.77
CA ARG A 965 -26.15 -14.06 31.82
C ARG A 965 -26.58 -14.57 33.19
N GLU A 966 -27.79 -14.25 33.61
CA GLU A 966 -28.37 -14.84 34.81
C GLU A 966 -29.21 -16.06 34.44
N ALA A 967 -29.15 -17.10 35.26
CA ALA A 967 -29.96 -18.29 35.09
C ALA A 967 -30.30 -18.92 36.44
N VAL A 968 -31.19 -19.92 36.42
CA VAL A 968 -31.57 -20.71 37.59
C VAL A 968 -31.08 -22.15 37.44
N ARG A 969 -30.88 -22.85 38.56
CA ARG A 969 -30.43 -24.27 38.56
C ARG A 969 -31.53 -25.26 38.93
N ARG A 970 -32.59 -24.80 39.59
CA ARG A 970 -33.71 -25.64 40.03
C ARG A 970 -35.05 -24.96 39.73
N THR A 971 -36.12 -25.71 39.84
CA THR A 971 -37.48 -25.16 39.83
C THR A 971 -37.81 -24.52 41.18
N ALA A 972 -38.52 -23.39 41.17
CA ALA A 972 -39.09 -22.78 42.37
C ALA A 972 -40.42 -22.09 42.09
N GLY A 973 -41.26 -22.03 43.12
CA GLY A 973 -42.65 -21.56 43.06
C GLY A 973 -43.66 -22.69 43.27
N PRO A 974 -44.97 -22.41 43.10
CA PRO A 974 -45.52 -21.13 42.66
C PRO A 974 -45.42 -20.04 43.73
N VAL A 975 -44.95 -18.86 43.32
CA VAL A 975 -44.81 -17.67 44.18
C VAL A 975 -45.94 -16.68 43.90
N GLU A 976 -46.57 -16.18 44.97
CA GLU A 976 -47.60 -15.15 44.90
C GLU A 976 -46.98 -13.76 44.66
N GLY A 977 -47.31 -13.13 43.54
CA GLY A 977 -47.13 -11.70 43.31
C GLY A 977 -48.41 -10.94 43.57
N LYS A 978 -48.31 -9.80 44.26
CA LYS A 978 -49.43 -8.87 44.50
C LYS A 978 -49.21 -7.58 43.73
N SER A 979 -50.27 -7.01 43.16
CA SER A 979 -50.21 -5.66 42.61
C SER A 979 -50.01 -4.63 43.73
N PRO A 980 -49.45 -3.44 43.44
CA PRO A 980 -49.32 -2.35 44.40
C PRO A 980 -50.63 -1.99 45.15
N ASN A 981 -51.78 -2.09 44.49
CA ASN A 981 -53.10 -1.90 45.10
C ASN A 981 -53.64 -3.13 45.85
N LYS A 982 -52.91 -4.25 45.87
CA LYS A 982 -53.26 -5.56 46.49
C LYS A 982 -54.52 -6.24 45.95
N HIS A 983 -55.16 -5.71 44.90
CA HIS A 983 -56.39 -6.25 44.33
C HIS A 983 -56.16 -7.39 43.34
N ASN A 984 -54.97 -7.48 42.75
CA ASN A 984 -54.63 -8.51 41.78
C ASN A 984 -53.51 -9.39 42.34
N LYS A 985 -53.58 -10.68 41.99
CA LYS A 985 -52.59 -11.68 42.36
C LYS A 985 -52.22 -12.52 41.15
N ILE A 986 -50.95 -12.88 41.04
CA ILE A 986 -50.45 -13.83 40.04
C ILE A 986 -49.56 -14.85 40.73
N TYR A 987 -49.66 -16.11 40.33
CA TYR A 987 -48.85 -17.20 40.84
C TYR A 987 -47.89 -17.66 39.75
N ILE A 988 -46.59 -17.48 40.00
CA ILE A 988 -45.53 -17.76 39.02
C ILE A 988 -44.61 -18.85 39.54
N GLU A 989 -44.38 -19.85 38.72
CA GLU A 989 -43.33 -20.85 38.90
C GLU A 989 -42.25 -20.62 37.84
N VAL A 990 -40.98 -20.76 38.22
CA VAL A 990 -39.85 -20.64 37.30
C VAL A 990 -39.01 -21.92 37.32
N GLU A 991 -38.56 -22.34 36.15
CA GLU A 991 -37.69 -23.50 35.98
C GLU A 991 -36.67 -23.26 34.86
N PRO A 992 -35.51 -23.93 34.88
CA PRO A 992 -34.56 -23.86 33.77
C PRO A 992 -35.15 -24.52 32.52
N LEU A 993 -34.96 -23.90 31.37
CA LEU A 993 -35.28 -24.50 30.07
C LEU A 993 -34.34 -25.67 29.78
N GLU A 994 -34.89 -26.74 29.22
CA GLU A 994 -34.10 -27.91 28.84
C GLU A 994 -33.18 -27.61 27.64
N ASP A 995 -31.96 -28.14 27.65
CA ASP A 995 -30.97 -27.93 26.58
C ASP A 995 -31.51 -28.31 25.19
N ALA A 996 -32.33 -29.36 25.10
CA ALA A 996 -32.97 -29.78 23.86
C ALA A 996 -33.92 -28.72 23.30
N VAL A 997 -34.65 -28.00 24.16
CA VAL A 997 -35.54 -26.90 23.76
C VAL A 997 -34.72 -25.69 23.34
N LEU A 998 -33.67 -25.37 24.10
CA LEU A 998 -32.72 -24.30 23.74
C LEU A 998 -32.12 -24.54 22.35
N ASP A 999 -31.76 -25.79 22.01
CA ASP A 999 -31.23 -26.16 20.71
C ASP A 999 -32.27 -26.07 19.58
N LEU A 1000 -33.54 -26.40 19.85
CA LEU A 1000 -34.61 -26.19 18.89
C LEU A 1000 -34.85 -24.70 18.58
N ILE A 1001 -34.77 -23.83 19.59
CA ILE A 1001 -34.88 -22.38 19.39
C ILE A 1001 -33.66 -21.88 18.60
N LYS A 1002 -32.43 -22.31 18.96
CA LYS A 1002 -31.19 -21.96 18.23
C LYS A 1002 -31.23 -22.37 16.76
N GLN A 1003 -31.76 -23.56 16.46
CA GLN A 1003 -31.91 -24.07 15.09
C GLN A 1003 -33.07 -23.43 14.32
N GLY A 1004 -33.84 -22.52 14.94
CA GLY A 1004 -35.00 -21.87 14.33
C GLY A 1004 -36.19 -22.81 14.07
N LYS A 1005 -36.16 -24.04 14.59
CA LYS A 1005 -37.25 -25.03 14.44
C LYS A 1005 -38.51 -24.63 15.22
N ILE A 1006 -38.34 -23.87 16.29
CA ILE A 1006 -39.42 -23.23 17.04
C ILE A 1006 -39.12 -21.74 17.16
N SER A 1007 -40.12 -20.89 16.93
CA SER A 1007 -39.99 -19.43 16.98
C SER A 1007 -41.32 -18.79 17.38
N GLU A 1008 -41.27 -17.57 17.90
CA GLU A 1008 -42.46 -16.79 18.31
C GLU A 1008 -43.49 -16.63 17.17
N TYR A 1009 -43.01 -16.51 15.93
CA TYR A 1009 -43.81 -16.24 14.73
C TYR A 1009 -44.16 -17.51 13.92
N GLY A 1010 -43.74 -18.70 14.39
CA GLY A 1010 -44.06 -19.97 13.75
C GLY A 1010 -45.51 -20.42 14.00
N ASP A 1011 -45.95 -21.46 13.29
CA ASP A 1011 -47.25 -22.06 13.58
C ASP A 1011 -47.26 -22.65 15.00
N LYS A 1012 -48.14 -22.12 15.86
CA LYS A 1012 -48.28 -22.56 17.26
C LYS A 1012 -48.67 -24.03 17.37
N ALA A 1013 -49.41 -24.57 16.39
CA ALA A 1013 -49.79 -25.99 16.38
C ALA A 1013 -48.58 -26.89 16.09
N GLU A 1014 -47.73 -26.48 15.16
CA GLU A 1014 -46.49 -27.16 14.82
C GLU A 1014 -45.46 -27.05 15.97
N MET A 1015 -45.31 -25.87 16.56
CA MET A 1015 -44.50 -25.66 17.76
C MET A 1015 -44.93 -26.56 18.91
N ALA A 1016 -46.24 -26.62 19.20
CA ALA A 1016 -46.78 -27.50 20.25
C ALA A 1016 -46.57 -28.99 19.94
N LYS A 1017 -46.52 -29.39 18.65
CA LYS A 1017 -46.17 -30.76 18.25
C LYS A 1017 -44.70 -31.05 18.49
N THR A 1018 -43.81 -30.12 18.11
CA THR A 1018 -42.36 -30.24 18.27
C THR A 1018 -41.95 -30.25 19.74
N LEU A 1019 -42.53 -29.39 20.58
CA LEU A 1019 -42.27 -29.37 22.03
C LEU A 1019 -42.74 -30.66 22.71
N ARG A 1020 -43.90 -31.21 22.31
CA ARG A 1020 -44.37 -32.52 22.80
C ARG A 1020 -43.43 -33.66 22.42
N ALA A 1021 -42.81 -33.60 21.24
CA ALA A 1021 -41.84 -34.60 20.81
C ALA A 1021 -40.56 -34.59 21.68
N VAL A 1022 -40.25 -33.47 22.34
CA VAL A 1022 -39.13 -33.31 23.27
C VAL A 1022 -39.55 -33.56 24.74
N GLY A 1023 -40.82 -33.93 24.97
CA GLY A 1023 -41.31 -34.39 26.27
C GLY A 1023 -42.16 -33.40 27.06
N TRP A 1024 -42.52 -32.24 26.49
CA TRP A 1024 -43.39 -31.27 27.17
C TRP A 1024 -44.83 -31.78 27.32
N ALA A 1025 -45.48 -31.43 28.44
CA ALA A 1025 -46.88 -31.75 28.67
C ALA A 1025 -47.80 -31.04 27.64
N PRO A 1026 -48.94 -31.63 27.24
CA PRO A 1026 -49.82 -31.02 26.23
C PRO A 1026 -50.37 -29.64 26.61
N GLU A 1027 -50.60 -29.41 27.91
CA GLU A 1027 -51.08 -28.13 28.44
C GLU A 1027 -49.99 -27.06 28.33
N GLU A 1028 -48.74 -27.38 28.71
CA GLU A 1028 -47.59 -26.47 28.61
C GLU A 1028 -47.22 -26.13 27.17
N ALA A 1029 -47.20 -27.14 26.28
CA ALA A 1029 -46.82 -26.97 24.88
C ALA A 1029 -47.80 -26.06 24.12
N LYS A 1030 -49.09 -26.09 24.48
CA LYS A 1030 -50.12 -25.18 23.92
C LYS A 1030 -50.13 -23.81 24.60
N GLY A 1031 -49.73 -23.75 25.86
CA GLY A 1031 -49.75 -22.55 26.71
C GLY A 1031 -48.65 -21.53 26.40
N VAL A 1032 -47.73 -21.80 25.47
CA VAL A 1032 -46.63 -20.90 25.13
C VAL A 1032 -47.15 -19.56 24.61
N TRP A 1033 -46.89 -18.50 25.36
CA TRP A 1033 -47.30 -17.15 25.03
C TRP A 1033 -46.26 -16.41 24.20
N SER A 1034 -44.98 -16.54 24.57
CA SER A 1034 -43.85 -15.83 23.96
C SER A 1034 -42.55 -16.63 24.11
N ILE A 1035 -41.66 -16.46 23.13
CA ILE A 1035 -40.27 -16.89 23.17
C ILE A 1035 -39.44 -15.62 23.03
N ASP A 1036 -38.76 -15.22 24.11
CA ASP A 1036 -38.04 -13.95 24.19
C ASP A 1036 -36.53 -14.16 24.24
N GLU A 1037 -35.77 -13.21 23.68
CA GLU A 1037 -34.30 -13.27 23.70
C GLU A 1037 -33.73 -12.94 25.10
N PRO A 1038 -32.70 -13.66 25.57
CA PRO A 1038 -31.98 -14.77 24.95
C PRO A 1038 -32.56 -16.11 25.44
N PHE A 1039 -33.43 -16.72 24.63
CA PHE A 1039 -33.98 -18.06 24.83
C PHE A 1039 -34.76 -18.25 26.16
N ASN A 1040 -35.70 -17.36 26.47
CA ASN A 1040 -36.63 -17.50 27.59
C ASN A 1040 -38.04 -17.77 27.07
N MET A 1041 -38.85 -18.49 27.85
CA MET A 1041 -40.23 -18.80 27.51
C MET A 1041 -41.16 -18.43 28.66
N ILE A 1042 -42.34 -17.90 28.32
CA ILE A 1042 -43.45 -17.72 29.25
C ILE A 1042 -44.67 -18.48 28.74
N LEU A 1043 -45.30 -19.22 29.65
CA LEU A 1043 -46.48 -20.02 29.38
C LEU A 1043 -47.59 -19.79 30.40
N ASP A 1044 -48.81 -19.86 29.89
CA ASP A 1044 -50.05 -19.85 30.65
C ASP A 1044 -50.59 -21.27 30.77
N VAL A 1045 -50.63 -21.77 32.00
CA VAL A 1045 -51.23 -23.07 32.36
C VAL A 1045 -52.43 -22.89 33.29
N THR A 1046 -52.99 -21.68 33.34
CA THR A 1046 -54.19 -21.39 34.13
C THR A 1046 -55.43 -22.08 33.55
N LYS A 1047 -56.38 -22.42 34.41
CA LYS A 1047 -57.65 -23.05 34.01
C LYS A 1047 -58.82 -22.16 34.42
N GLY A 1048 -59.48 -21.54 33.43
CA GLY A 1048 -60.69 -20.72 33.65
C GLY A 1048 -60.42 -19.32 34.21
N ALA A 1049 -59.20 -18.78 34.06
CA ALA A 1049 -58.84 -17.45 34.53
C ALA A 1049 -59.60 -16.33 33.79
N GLN A 1050 -60.50 -15.65 34.50
CA GLN A 1050 -61.26 -14.52 33.97
C GLN A 1050 -60.34 -13.31 33.72
N TYR A 1051 -60.58 -12.57 32.63
CA TYR A 1051 -59.85 -11.36 32.24
C TYR A 1051 -58.35 -11.55 31.89
N MET A 1052 -57.83 -12.78 31.89
CA MET A 1052 -56.43 -13.10 31.62
C MET A 1052 -55.93 -12.62 30.25
N GLN A 1053 -56.78 -12.71 29.21
CA GLN A 1053 -56.44 -12.23 27.87
C GLN A 1053 -56.28 -10.71 27.79
N GLU A 1054 -56.99 -9.94 28.63
CA GLU A 1054 -56.92 -8.47 28.63
C GLU A 1054 -55.63 -7.95 29.28
N VAL A 1055 -55.10 -8.69 30.26
CA VAL A 1055 -53.85 -8.31 30.96
C VAL A 1055 -52.61 -8.96 30.34
N ARG A 1056 -52.78 -9.87 29.36
CA ARG A 1056 -51.70 -10.64 28.74
C ARG A 1056 -50.53 -9.78 28.30
N ASP A 1057 -50.79 -8.71 27.55
CA ASP A 1057 -49.72 -7.82 27.05
C ASP A 1057 -48.99 -7.09 28.20
N MET A 1058 -49.69 -6.78 29.29
CA MET A 1058 -49.10 -6.16 30.49
C MET A 1058 -48.25 -7.14 31.29
N VAL A 1059 -48.68 -8.41 31.38
CA VAL A 1059 -47.90 -9.51 31.98
C VAL A 1059 -46.64 -9.74 31.15
N LEU A 1060 -46.77 -9.83 29.82
CA LEU A 1060 -45.63 -9.96 28.90
C LEU A 1060 -44.67 -8.78 29.01
N ALA A 1061 -45.17 -7.55 29.15
CA ALA A 1061 -44.33 -6.38 29.38
C ALA A 1061 -43.57 -6.44 30.72
N GLY A 1062 -44.22 -6.88 31.81
CA GLY A 1062 -43.57 -7.08 33.11
C GLY A 1062 -42.52 -8.19 33.10
N TYR A 1063 -42.81 -9.29 32.41
CA TYR A 1063 -41.89 -10.41 32.18
C TYR A 1063 -40.65 -9.99 31.37
N ARG A 1064 -40.86 -9.34 30.22
CA ARG A 1064 -39.78 -8.82 29.35
C ARG A 1064 -38.91 -7.81 30.09
N TRP A 1065 -39.51 -6.98 30.96
CA TRP A 1065 -38.77 -6.07 31.83
C TRP A 1065 -37.86 -6.83 32.80
N GLY A 1066 -38.37 -7.86 33.46
CA GLY A 1066 -37.57 -8.65 34.40
C GLY A 1066 -36.48 -9.51 33.73
N ILE A 1067 -36.67 -9.95 32.48
CA ILE A 1067 -35.63 -10.70 31.75
C ILE A 1067 -34.45 -9.83 31.35
N LYS A 1068 -34.71 -8.57 30.97
CA LYS A 1068 -33.63 -7.65 30.57
C LYS A 1068 -32.64 -7.38 31.70
N GLU A 1069 -33.13 -7.32 32.94
CA GLU A 1069 -32.35 -7.03 34.14
C GLU A 1069 -32.62 -8.07 35.22
N GLY A 1070 -31.80 -9.12 35.30
CA GLY A 1070 -31.93 -10.13 36.34
C GLY A 1070 -31.64 -9.61 37.75
N PRO A 1071 -32.13 -10.30 38.80
CA PRO A 1071 -32.08 -9.80 40.17
C PRO A 1071 -30.69 -9.86 40.82
N ILE A 1072 -29.77 -10.71 40.37
CA ILE A 1072 -28.45 -10.87 41.04
C ILE A 1072 -27.49 -9.74 40.68
N ALA A 1073 -27.34 -9.42 39.40
CA ALA A 1073 -26.29 -8.56 38.87
C ALA A 1073 -26.77 -7.62 37.75
N TYR A 1074 -28.08 -7.55 37.52
CA TYR A 1074 -28.71 -6.83 36.41
C TYR A 1074 -28.14 -7.28 35.06
N GLU A 1075 -27.75 -8.55 34.96
CA GLU A 1075 -27.40 -9.17 33.69
C GLU A 1075 -28.66 -9.82 33.09
N GLN A 1076 -28.70 -9.93 31.77
CA GLN A 1076 -29.87 -10.47 31.09
C GLN A 1076 -30.10 -11.94 31.48
N ILE A 1077 -31.34 -12.30 31.81
CA ILE A 1077 -31.72 -13.67 32.14
C ILE A 1077 -31.72 -14.50 30.86
N ARG A 1078 -31.18 -15.72 30.92
CA ARG A 1078 -31.14 -16.69 29.83
C ARG A 1078 -31.72 -18.03 30.28
N GLY A 1079 -32.48 -18.68 29.40
CA GLY A 1079 -32.89 -20.06 29.59
C GLY A 1079 -33.93 -20.25 30.70
N LEU A 1080 -34.79 -19.26 30.93
CA LEU A 1080 -35.85 -19.32 31.94
C LEU A 1080 -37.18 -19.75 31.32
N LYS A 1081 -37.81 -20.78 31.89
CA LYS A 1081 -39.21 -21.17 31.63
C LYS A 1081 -40.08 -20.63 32.77
N VAL A 1082 -40.99 -19.73 32.44
CA VAL A 1082 -41.88 -19.06 33.40
C VAL A 1082 -43.30 -19.56 33.19
N LYS A 1083 -43.89 -20.15 34.24
CA LYS A 1083 -45.23 -20.73 34.22
C LYS A 1083 -46.17 -19.90 35.08
N ILE A 1084 -47.26 -19.43 34.49
CA ILE A 1084 -48.36 -18.80 35.23
C ILE A 1084 -49.32 -19.91 35.62
N THR A 1085 -49.31 -20.27 36.90
CA THR A 1085 -50.09 -21.40 37.42
C THR A 1085 -51.51 -20.99 37.82
N ASP A 1086 -51.67 -19.77 38.34
CA ASP A 1086 -52.96 -19.21 38.72
C ASP A 1086 -52.94 -17.67 38.70
N VAL A 1087 -54.12 -17.05 38.62
CA VAL A 1087 -54.28 -15.58 38.63
C VAL A 1087 -55.64 -15.18 39.20
N SER A 1088 -55.65 -14.14 40.03
CA SER A 1088 -56.85 -13.49 40.54
C SER A 1088 -56.83 -12.02 40.15
N LEU A 1089 -57.72 -11.62 39.23
CA LEU A 1089 -57.77 -10.26 38.69
C LEU A 1089 -59.04 -9.53 39.14
N HIS A 1090 -58.91 -8.23 39.39
CA HIS A 1090 -60.07 -7.38 39.71
C HIS A 1090 -60.99 -7.20 38.49
N GLU A 1091 -62.30 -7.12 38.73
CA GLU A 1091 -63.32 -7.01 37.67
C GLU A 1091 -63.21 -5.70 36.88
N ASP A 1092 -62.97 -4.59 37.59
CA ASP A 1092 -62.82 -3.25 36.99
C ASP A 1092 -61.43 -3.05 36.32
N PRO A 1093 -61.38 -2.71 35.01
CA PRO A 1093 -60.16 -2.37 34.28
C PRO A 1093 -59.25 -1.31 34.93
N VAL A 1094 -59.82 -0.34 35.66
CA VAL A 1094 -59.05 0.74 36.31
C VAL A 1094 -58.07 0.19 37.34
N HIS A 1095 -58.43 -0.93 37.99
CA HIS A 1095 -57.60 -1.58 39.01
C HIS A 1095 -56.57 -2.57 38.46
N ARG A 1096 -56.53 -2.79 37.14
CA ARG A 1096 -55.64 -3.76 36.46
C ARG A 1096 -54.81 -3.16 35.32
N GLY A 1097 -54.51 -1.86 35.39
CA GLY A 1097 -53.64 -1.20 34.41
C GLY A 1097 -52.16 -1.63 34.48
N PRO A 1098 -51.31 -1.17 33.54
CA PRO A 1098 -49.90 -1.58 33.44
C PRO A 1098 -49.07 -1.34 34.71
N ALA A 1099 -49.32 -0.21 35.39
CA ALA A 1099 -48.67 0.13 36.66
C ALA A 1099 -48.98 -0.86 37.81
N GLN A 1100 -50.02 -1.68 37.66
CA GLN A 1100 -50.39 -2.70 38.63
C GLN A 1100 -49.86 -4.08 38.24
N ILE A 1101 -50.06 -4.48 36.98
CA ILE A 1101 -49.75 -5.83 36.49
C ILE A 1101 -48.25 -6.03 36.22
N MET A 1102 -47.55 -5.03 35.66
CA MET A 1102 -46.13 -5.17 35.32
C MET A 1102 -45.25 -5.36 36.56
N PRO A 1103 -45.37 -4.55 37.65
CA PRO A 1103 -44.56 -4.76 38.85
C PRO A 1103 -44.92 -6.04 39.58
N MET A 1104 -46.19 -6.42 39.61
CA MET A 1104 -46.68 -7.68 40.20
C MET A 1104 -45.99 -8.89 39.55
N THR A 1105 -45.98 -8.93 38.21
CA THR A 1105 -45.38 -10.00 37.43
C THR A 1105 -43.86 -10.05 37.64
N ARG A 1106 -43.17 -8.91 37.56
CA ARG A 1106 -41.71 -8.84 37.77
C ARG A 1106 -41.31 -9.32 39.16
N ARG A 1107 -42.01 -8.89 40.21
CA ARG A 1107 -41.70 -9.28 41.60
C ARG A 1107 -41.88 -10.77 41.83
N ALA A 1108 -43.02 -11.35 41.43
CA ALA A 1108 -43.26 -12.79 41.56
C ALA A 1108 -42.16 -13.60 40.86
N MET A 1109 -41.80 -13.20 39.64
CA MET A 1109 -40.73 -13.83 38.88
C MET A 1109 -39.37 -13.72 39.60
N PHE A 1110 -39.04 -12.56 40.18
CA PHE A 1110 -37.75 -12.36 40.89
C PHE A 1110 -37.65 -13.15 42.19
N VAL A 1111 -38.73 -13.21 42.97
CA VAL A 1111 -38.77 -14.03 44.18
C VAL A 1111 -38.58 -15.51 43.81
N ALA A 1112 -39.35 -15.99 42.83
CA ALA A 1112 -39.21 -17.36 42.32
C ALA A 1112 -37.79 -17.62 41.78
N PHE A 1113 -37.20 -16.66 41.05
CA PHE A 1113 -35.84 -16.76 40.53
C PHE A 1113 -34.78 -16.86 41.64
N LEU A 1114 -34.89 -16.06 42.70
CA LEU A 1114 -33.96 -16.08 43.84
C LEU A 1114 -34.11 -17.35 44.69
N GLU A 1115 -35.31 -17.92 44.75
CA GLU A 1115 -35.54 -19.23 45.36
C GLU A 1115 -35.07 -20.38 44.47
N ALA A 1116 -34.94 -20.18 43.16
CA ALA A 1116 -34.57 -21.18 42.16
C ALA A 1116 -33.04 -21.45 42.05
N ALA A 1117 -32.29 -21.24 43.13
CA ALA A 1117 -30.83 -21.39 43.19
C ALA A 1117 -30.13 -20.62 42.05
N PRO A 1118 -30.14 -19.27 42.13
CA PRO A 1118 -29.77 -18.41 41.03
C PRO A 1118 -28.25 -18.47 40.78
N THR A 1119 -27.84 -18.34 39.53
CA THR A 1119 -26.44 -18.47 39.09
C THR A 1119 -26.11 -17.52 37.95
N LEU A 1120 -24.81 -17.26 37.74
CA LEU A 1120 -24.32 -16.60 36.55
C LEU A 1120 -23.84 -17.64 35.54
N LEU A 1121 -24.14 -17.40 34.27
CA LEU A 1121 -23.55 -18.12 33.15
C LEU A 1121 -22.40 -17.28 32.58
N GLU A 1122 -21.23 -17.89 32.47
CA GLU A 1122 -20.10 -17.36 31.71
C GLU A 1122 -20.08 -17.97 30.30
N PRO A 1123 -19.67 -17.20 29.28
CA PRO A 1123 -19.46 -17.75 27.96
C PRO A 1123 -18.18 -18.58 27.96
N VAL A 1124 -18.28 -19.79 27.40
CA VAL A 1124 -17.16 -20.71 27.20
C VAL A 1124 -16.86 -20.74 25.71
N GLN A 1125 -15.58 -20.55 25.38
CA GLN A 1125 -15.06 -20.67 24.04
C GLN A 1125 -14.43 -22.05 23.86
N LYS A 1126 -14.74 -22.69 22.75
CA LYS A 1126 -13.99 -23.81 22.22
C LYS A 1126 -12.70 -23.27 21.64
N ILE A 1127 -11.58 -23.66 22.23
CA ILE A 1127 -10.25 -23.40 21.69
C ILE A 1127 -9.84 -24.61 20.84
N THR A 1128 -9.60 -24.38 19.55
CA THR A 1128 -9.02 -25.41 18.68
C THR A 1128 -7.60 -25.00 18.36
N THR A 1129 -6.63 -25.64 19.00
CA THR A 1129 -5.20 -25.37 18.81
C THR A 1129 -4.56 -26.46 17.96
N ARG A 1130 -3.66 -26.08 17.06
CA ARG A 1130 -2.86 -27.00 16.25
C ARG A 1130 -1.39 -26.69 16.41
N VAL A 1131 -0.61 -27.72 16.71
CA VAL A 1131 0.83 -27.60 16.97
C VAL A 1131 1.59 -28.84 16.50
N PRO A 1132 2.88 -28.73 16.19
CA PRO A 1132 3.77 -29.89 16.12
C PRO A 1132 3.69 -30.72 17.40
N ASN A 1133 3.86 -32.04 17.28
CA ASN A 1133 3.78 -32.98 18.42
C ASN A 1133 4.70 -32.59 19.59
N GLU A 1134 5.86 -31.98 19.31
CA GLU A 1134 6.83 -31.49 20.30
C GLU A 1134 6.25 -30.41 21.24
N LEU A 1135 5.25 -29.66 20.78
CA LEU A 1135 4.65 -28.53 21.50
C LEU A 1135 3.29 -28.85 22.14
N LEU A 1136 2.84 -30.11 22.05
CA LEU A 1136 1.60 -30.58 22.66
C LEU A 1136 1.55 -30.23 24.16
N GLY A 1137 2.63 -30.55 24.89
CA GLY A 1137 2.71 -30.31 26.34
C GLY A 1137 2.58 -28.83 26.72
N ALA A 1138 3.18 -27.94 25.92
CA ALA A 1138 3.09 -26.49 26.13
C ALA A 1138 1.65 -25.99 25.95
N VAL A 1139 0.98 -26.40 24.87
CA VAL A 1139 -0.41 -26.01 24.59
C VAL A 1139 -1.38 -26.54 25.66
N THR A 1140 -1.25 -27.80 26.05
CA THR A 1140 -2.11 -28.38 27.09
C THR A 1140 -1.94 -27.68 28.43
N SER A 1141 -0.71 -27.25 28.75
CA SER A 1141 -0.40 -26.50 29.96
C SER A 1141 -1.09 -25.13 29.95
N VAL A 1142 -0.98 -24.37 28.85
CA VAL A 1142 -1.61 -23.06 28.71
C VAL A 1142 -3.13 -23.15 28.85
N ILE A 1143 -3.77 -24.11 28.17
CA ILE A 1143 -5.24 -24.29 28.25
C ILE A 1143 -5.64 -24.60 29.69
N THR A 1144 -4.92 -25.49 30.37
CA THR A 1144 -5.24 -25.89 31.75
C THR A 1144 -5.05 -24.75 32.75
N GLN A 1145 -3.97 -23.96 32.63
CA GLN A 1145 -3.70 -22.79 33.47
C GLN A 1145 -4.81 -21.73 33.37
N LYS A 1146 -5.44 -21.62 32.20
CA LYS A 1146 -6.54 -20.70 31.90
C LYS A 1146 -7.92 -21.30 32.19
N ARG A 1147 -8.04 -22.19 33.18
CA ARG A 1147 -9.27 -22.92 33.55
C ARG A 1147 -9.91 -23.69 32.39
N GLY A 1148 -9.15 -23.98 31.34
CA GLY A 1148 -9.62 -24.72 30.19
C GLY A 1148 -9.58 -26.23 30.40
N LYS A 1149 -10.53 -26.94 29.81
CA LYS A 1149 -10.60 -28.40 29.79
C LYS A 1149 -10.25 -28.89 28.38
N ILE A 1150 -9.36 -29.87 28.29
CA ILE A 1150 -9.10 -30.56 27.03
C ILE A 1150 -10.28 -31.48 26.71
N VAL A 1151 -10.86 -31.31 25.52
CA VAL A 1151 -11.97 -32.10 24.98
C VAL A 1151 -11.44 -33.26 24.15
N SER A 1152 -10.55 -32.97 23.20
CA SER A 1152 -9.92 -34.00 22.38
C SER A 1152 -8.48 -33.62 22.03
N VAL A 1153 -7.67 -34.64 21.80
CA VAL A 1153 -6.34 -34.52 21.24
C VAL A 1153 -6.29 -35.44 20.03
N ASP A 1154 -6.38 -34.86 18.85
CA ASP A 1154 -6.46 -35.58 17.59
C ASP A 1154 -5.13 -35.41 16.85
N GLN A 1155 -4.39 -36.49 16.67
CA GLN A 1155 -3.17 -36.48 15.86
C GLN A 1155 -3.55 -36.56 14.37
N LYS A 1156 -3.19 -35.54 13.60
CA LYS A 1156 -3.41 -35.47 12.15
C LYS A 1156 -2.09 -35.24 11.44
N GLY A 1157 -1.43 -36.33 11.05
CA GLY A 1157 -0.11 -36.28 10.41
C GLY A 1157 1.00 -35.86 11.38
N HIS A 1158 1.75 -34.82 11.02
CA HIS A 1158 2.85 -34.26 11.82
C HIS A 1158 2.38 -33.22 12.87
N LEU A 1159 1.09 -32.88 12.85
CA LEU A 1159 0.47 -31.93 13.77
C LEU A 1159 -0.48 -32.66 14.74
N VAL A 1160 -0.59 -32.10 15.93
CA VAL A 1160 -1.56 -32.48 16.95
C VAL A 1160 -2.56 -31.34 17.08
N SER A 1161 -3.82 -31.68 16.89
CA SER A 1161 -4.95 -30.80 17.13
C SER A 1161 -5.44 -31.01 18.56
N VAL A 1162 -5.29 -30.00 19.41
CA VAL A 1162 -5.80 -29.96 20.77
C VAL A 1162 -7.08 -29.14 20.76
N VAL A 1163 -8.21 -29.80 20.96
CA VAL A 1163 -9.50 -29.13 21.17
C VAL A 1163 -9.73 -29.03 22.66
N GLY A 1164 -9.97 -27.82 23.14
CA GLY A 1164 -10.34 -27.54 24.52
C GLY A 1164 -11.55 -26.61 24.61
N GLU A 1165 -12.07 -26.48 25.82
CA GLU A 1165 -13.08 -25.49 26.20
C GLU A 1165 -12.48 -24.61 27.28
N MET A 1166 -12.58 -23.29 27.16
CA MET A 1166 -12.10 -22.35 28.17
C MET A 1166 -13.05 -21.17 28.37
N PRO A 1167 -13.17 -20.60 29.58
CA PRO A 1167 -13.97 -19.39 29.78
C PRO A 1167 -13.41 -18.20 29.00
N THR A 1168 -14.27 -17.41 28.37
CA THR A 1168 -13.85 -16.21 27.61
C THR A 1168 -13.07 -15.22 28.48
N ALA A 1169 -13.38 -15.15 29.79
CA ALA A 1169 -12.69 -14.28 30.74
C ALA A 1169 -11.19 -14.56 30.87
N GLU A 1170 -10.76 -15.79 30.54
CA GLU A 1170 -9.37 -16.24 30.62
C GLU A 1170 -8.64 -16.08 29.27
N SER A 1171 -9.31 -15.57 28.24
CA SER A 1171 -8.76 -15.45 26.87
C SER A 1171 -8.01 -14.14 26.59
N PHE A 1172 -8.08 -13.15 27.49
CA PHE A 1172 -7.65 -11.78 27.20
C PHE A 1172 -6.16 -11.61 26.88
N ASP A 1173 -5.29 -12.39 27.52
CA ASP A 1173 -3.84 -12.45 27.33
C ASP A 1173 -3.39 -13.74 26.61
N LEU A 1174 -4.33 -14.54 26.11
CA LEU A 1174 -4.06 -15.84 25.50
C LEU A 1174 -3.05 -15.72 24.34
N SER A 1175 -3.14 -14.68 23.54
CA SER A 1175 -2.25 -14.46 22.40
C SER A 1175 -0.79 -14.26 22.78
N GLU A 1176 -0.52 -13.55 23.88
CA GLU A 1176 0.84 -13.32 24.37
C GLU A 1176 1.42 -14.61 24.96
N VAL A 1177 0.62 -15.28 25.80
CA VAL A 1177 1.03 -16.53 26.47
C VAL A 1177 1.25 -17.66 25.46
N MET A 1178 0.32 -17.87 24.53
CA MET A 1178 0.44 -18.92 23.50
C MET A 1178 1.67 -18.69 22.61
N ARG A 1179 1.92 -17.46 22.14
CA ARG A 1179 3.09 -17.18 21.30
C ARG A 1179 4.41 -17.42 22.03
N SER A 1180 4.50 -16.98 23.28
CA SER A 1180 5.69 -17.17 24.12
C SER A 1180 5.98 -18.65 24.36
N GLN A 1181 4.98 -19.43 24.76
CA GLN A 1181 5.13 -20.85 25.11
C GLN A 1181 5.33 -21.77 23.90
N THR A 1182 4.95 -21.34 22.70
CA THR A 1182 4.97 -22.17 21.48
C THR A 1182 5.96 -21.66 20.44
N GLN A 1183 6.77 -20.66 20.79
CA GLN A 1183 7.72 -19.99 19.87
C GLN A 1183 7.03 -19.48 18.60
N GLY A 1184 5.76 -19.05 18.72
CA GLY A 1184 4.93 -18.62 17.60
C GLY A 1184 4.45 -19.73 16.65
N ARG A 1185 4.69 -21.01 16.97
CA ARG A 1185 4.33 -22.16 16.12
C ARG A 1185 2.94 -22.73 16.40
N ALA A 1186 2.27 -22.28 17.46
CA ALA A 1186 0.87 -22.65 17.71
C ALA A 1186 -0.10 -21.77 16.97
N PHE A 1187 -1.11 -22.40 16.40
CA PHE A 1187 -2.26 -21.73 15.83
C PHE A 1187 -3.49 -22.14 16.61
N TRP A 1188 -4.32 -21.19 17.01
CA TRP A 1188 -5.54 -21.49 17.73
C TRP A 1188 -6.69 -20.63 17.20
N GLY A 1189 -7.87 -21.24 17.12
CA GLY A 1189 -9.13 -20.53 16.88
C GLY A 1189 -9.99 -20.57 18.14
N LEU A 1190 -10.71 -19.49 18.40
CA LEU A 1190 -11.72 -19.42 19.44
C LEU A 1190 -13.10 -19.37 18.79
N GLU A 1191 -13.96 -20.30 19.16
CA GLU A 1191 -15.36 -20.34 18.76
C GLU A 1191 -16.21 -20.32 20.03
N PHE A 1192 -17.33 -19.60 20.04
CA PHE A 1192 -18.24 -19.73 21.18
C PHE A 1192 -18.79 -21.16 21.22
N ALA A 1193 -18.64 -21.84 22.35
CA ALA A 1193 -19.08 -23.22 22.53
C ALA A 1193 -20.47 -23.27 23.16
N ARG A 1194 -20.59 -22.66 24.34
CA ARG A 1194 -21.80 -22.69 25.16
C ARG A 1194 -21.72 -21.67 26.29
N TRP A 1195 -22.87 -21.43 26.89
CA TRP A 1195 -22.96 -20.80 28.20
C TRP A 1195 -22.78 -21.88 29.27
N SER A 1196 -21.92 -21.63 30.25
CA SER A 1196 -21.68 -22.54 31.37
C SER A 1196 -21.91 -21.81 32.69
N PRO A 1197 -22.50 -22.45 33.72
CA PRO A 1197 -22.56 -21.87 35.05
C PRO A 1197 -21.16 -21.56 35.59
N VAL A 1198 -21.00 -20.36 36.15
CA VAL A 1198 -19.79 -19.96 36.86
C VAL A 1198 -19.58 -20.90 38.05
N PRO A 1199 -18.33 -21.37 38.29
CA PRO A 1199 -18.02 -22.20 39.45
C PRO A 1199 -18.46 -21.55 40.76
N THR A 1200 -19.05 -22.34 41.67
CA THR A 1200 -19.61 -21.83 42.94
C THR A 1200 -18.57 -21.06 43.78
N SER A 1201 -17.29 -21.45 43.71
CA SER A 1201 -16.19 -20.77 44.40
C SER A 1201 -15.87 -19.36 43.87
N LEU A 1202 -16.20 -19.08 42.61
CA LEU A 1202 -15.95 -17.79 41.95
C LEU A 1202 -17.21 -16.92 41.84
N LEU A 1203 -18.40 -17.53 41.96
CA LEU A 1203 -19.69 -16.88 41.73
C LEU A 1203 -19.84 -15.59 42.54
N GLN A 1204 -19.55 -15.64 43.84
CA GLN A 1204 -19.66 -14.46 44.71
C GLN A 1204 -18.74 -13.32 44.26
N THR A 1205 -17.46 -13.62 43.99
CA THR A 1205 -16.47 -12.63 43.56
C THR A 1205 -16.83 -12.00 42.21
N VAL A 1206 -17.36 -12.80 41.27
CA VAL A 1206 -17.79 -12.31 39.95
C VAL A 1206 -19.03 -11.43 40.09
N VAL A 1207 -20.02 -11.83 40.89
CA VAL A 1207 -21.23 -11.04 41.17
C VAL A 1207 -20.87 -9.70 41.81
N GLU A 1208 -20.05 -9.70 42.87
CA GLU A 1208 -19.59 -8.48 43.54
C GLU A 1208 -18.84 -7.56 42.56
N GLY A 1209 -18.00 -8.13 41.69
CA GLY A 1209 -17.29 -7.38 40.65
C GLY A 1209 -18.22 -6.70 39.64
N ILE A 1210 -19.25 -7.41 39.16
CA ILE A 1210 -20.26 -6.85 38.24
C ILE A 1210 -21.08 -5.76 38.94
N ARG A 1211 -21.55 -6.03 40.16
CA ARG A 1211 -22.37 -5.08 40.94
C ARG A 1211 -21.59 -3.80 41.28
N LYS A 1212 -20.33 -3.93 41.70
CA LYS A 1212 -19.42 -2.80 41.92
C LYS A 1212 -19.25 -1.95 40.66
N ARG A 1213 -19.10 -2.59 39.50
CA ARG A 1213 -18.97 -1.89 38.20
C ARG A 1213 -20.24 -1.14 37.82
N LYS A 1214 -21.43 -1.69 38.12
CA LYS A 1214 -22.73 -1.07 37.85
C LYS A 1214 -23.19 -0.09 38.94
N GLY A 1215 -22.38 0.17 39.97
CA GLY A 1215 -22.76 1.05 41.08
C GLY A 1215 -23.88 0.51 41.97
N LEU A 1216 -24.09 -0.81 41.98
CA LEU A 1216 -25.09 -1.50 42.82
C LEU A 1216 -24.49 -1.85 44.20
N SER A 1217 -25.37 -2.15 45.17
CA SER A 1217 -24.95 -2.73 46.47
C SER A 1217 -24.10 -3.98 46.23
N LEU A 1218 -23.03 -4.20 46.99
CA LEU A 1218 -22.14 -5.36 46.76
C LEU A 1218 -22.85 -6.70 47.00
N GLU A 1219 -23.76 -6.74 47.97
CA GLU A 1219 -24.58 -7.93 48.22
C GLU A 1219 -25.77 -7.98 47.25
N PRO A 1220 -26.07 -9.15 46.65
CA PRO A 1220 -27.26 -9.33 45.83
C PRO A 1220 -28.53 -9.29 46.71
N PRO A 1221 -29.68 -8.86 46.16
CA PRO A 1221 -30.94 -8.82 46.91
C PRO A 1221 -31.39 -10.23 47.31
N LYS A 1222 -32.06 -10.34 48.45
CA LYS A 1222 -32.68 -11.57 48.94
C LYS A 1222 -34.13 -11.66 48.46
N ALA A 1223 -34.68 -12.87 48.45
CA ALA A 1223 -36.09 -13.08 48.10
C ALA A 1223 -37.03 -12.24 49.00
N SER A 1224 -36.68 -12.06 50.28
CA SER A 1224 -37.37 -11.19 51.23
C SER A 1224 -37.43 -9.72 50.82
N ASP A 1225 -36.50 -9.24 50.00
CA ASP A 1225 -36.46 -7.83 49.59
C ASP A 1225 -37.52 -7.53 48.51
N PHE A 1226 -38.03 -8.58 47.86
CA PHE A 1226 -39.09 -8.51 46.86
C PHE A 1226 -40.44 -9.03 47.38
N MET A 1227 -40.46 -9.74 48.51
CA MET A 1227 -41.67 -10.09 49.25
C MET A 1227 -42.09 -8.88 50.11
N GLU A 1228 -43.28 -8.32 49.88
CA GLU A 1228 -43.85 -7.36 50.84
C GLU A 1228 -44.18 -8.08 52.16
N ALA A 1229 -43.91 -7.41 53.28
CA ALA A 1229 -44.34 -7.83 54.62
C ALA A 1229 -45.86 -7.90 54.77
#